data_AF-A0A1J1IDA7-F1
#
_entry.id   AF-A0A1J1IDA7-F1
#
_cell.length_a   1.000
_cell.length_b   1.000
_cell.length_c   1.000
_cell.angle_alpha   90.00
_cell.angle_beta   90.00
_cell.angle_gamma   90.00
#
_symmetry.space_group_name_H-M   'P 1'
#
loop_
_entity.id
_entity.type
_entity.pdbx_description
1 polymer ?
#
loop_
_entity_poly.entity_id
_entity_poly.type
_entity_poly.pdbx_seq_one_letter_code
_entity_poly.pdbx_strand_id
1 'polypeptide(L)'
;MKRIFSSKWILIILIDFIYVTKNKSSGYQFLDNFFKYLSVDNVTLDDRFQCEIDVGNNDLGSPQPLFIRPGTSMLIYPANHTGILTMKKSQQIEVFCTNGFSRPHEAKGNLVSVSCAYGNKFYSNGRLYNLNEFSCRKFPHHSVHRSYKEKCFNGGLWVDIGFVVEKRLIKVMNVCHDPVTEQTYYVKYRLTPANIAAQQGLNRPKFFQDDFFPGKEINFLYTRSRQRETISKILKSEELGHELVQEKGNAFLSRGHLAARGDFVYINEQRSTFHYINVAPQVFKKLFLLNYRKLKQELSNLFVFIFQWQSFNGLNWRAIEDGSRRLAANRKKTFDVYTGTHGVMKLNDTDGNEQEIYLDPDNRKIPVPKIFYKILIDTSEKSGVALIGVNNPHISIEAIRRDYIVCNDISHQIKYIKWRPEDIRRGYSYACSVDDFLRNVPHLTNITVSMDRRQLWILINLVNACLGSVVASDYINNDDSGCTININGDLSDVQPLIIKPGAAAFIYPEDRNGIIYLDNGQEIEIYCSNGFNSPVGIANLATAKCVDENLFEVQGVPYNFKDFSCTQIPTHVARKTGKKCYENAEEVEIGFDVGNRFLKVFEVCHDEIREANYYAKYRLTPANEGYQRSYPRPRFITGSFFDGKNVDALYSRAVQRETIAGLIGSFQLAETYIEATSDIFMSRGHLAAKVDFIYGSQWQRFNALNWEAIEDGTRKLAADRNITLDVYTGTYGVMNLRDSVGNFRNIHLFVNGADRRIPVPMLFYKVLLNRSDNEGIVLIGVNNPHLMFDEIMSDYVICTDVSDSINYINWQKTDISRGYSYASFASCSIKVNGDLGEPQPLLIRPGMSEFFFPSGRDGIITMNENEQIELYCSSGFDSPSNAGNTVMASCTTGNQFLFNGIRYNFIQFSCKSYPVHVARESGARCYNNGYIVKHGFDVGNRFLNVYDSCHDKVREENYYSYYQLTPANDGYQAGFPRPNFITGGFFGGKNVDSLYTRYNQRNTIAGILGSYDLALQYIEETSDVYMSRGHLAAKADFIFGNQHRATFYFTNVAPQWQKFNALNWVAVEDGSRILAADRNINLDVYTGTFGTATLRDIYGNPQPLYFYVNGSTRQIPVPKLFYRILINKADNSGVVLIGVNNPHLTLEEIKKDYIICTDVSSQINYINWQKDNIERGYSYACTVNDFVKAVPHVSVSASKLLV
;
A
#
# COMPACT_ATOMS: atom_id res chain seq x y z
N MET A 1 -35.34 29.40 -29.66
CA MET A 1 -34.52 30.64 -29.72
C MET A 1 -34.09 31.04 -28.32
N LYS A 2 -33.01 31.84 -28.17
CA LYS A 2 -32.60 32.49 -26.90
C LYS A 2 -33.29 33.85 -26.75
N ARG A 3 -33.48 34.31 -25.49
CA ARG A 3 -33.89 35.69 -25.08
C ARG A 3 -35.33 36.09 -25.51
N ILE A 4 -36.10 36.93 -24.80
CA ILE A 4 -35.81 37.90 -23.71
C ILE A 4 -37.03 38.06 -22.76
N PHE A 5 -36.89 38.82 -21.67
CA PHE A 5 -37.93 39.09 -20.64
C PHE A 5 -39.17 39.86 -21.13
N SER A 6 -40.30 39.70 -20.42
CA SER A 6 -41.16 40.82 -20.02
C SER A 6 -41.77 40.56 -18.62
N SER A 7 -42.16 41.61 -17.89
CA SER A 7 -42.44 41.55 -16.44
C SER A 7 -43.83 42.08 -16.08
N LYS A 8 -44.71 41.24 -15.51
CA LYS A 8 -45.98 41.71 -14.89
C LYS A 8 -46.67 40.68 -13.96
N TRP A 9 -46.09 40.38 -12.79
CA TRP A 9 -46.79 39.69 -11.69
C TRP A 9 -46.40 40.21 -10.28
N ILE A 10 -46.24 41.53 -10.14
CA ILE A 10 -46.19 42.20 -8.84
C ILE A 10 -47.60 42.70 -8.50
N LEU A 11 -48.41 41.88 -7.79
CA LEU A 11 -49.56 42.38 -7.02
C LEU A 11 -50.14 41.39 -5.99
N ILE A 12 -49.93 40.06 -6.11
CA ILE A 12 -50.64 39.07 -5.28
C ILE A 12 -49.90 38.70 -3.98
N ILE A 13 -48.56 38.62 -4.00
CA ILE A 13 -47.77 38.09 -2.86
C ILE A 13 -47.58 39.14 -1.72
N LEU A 14 -48.06 40.38 -1.91
CA LEU A 14 -47.88 41.49 -0.96
C LEU A 14 -49.00 41.66 0.08
N ILE A 15 -50.02 40.78 0.08
CA ILE A 15 -51.19 40.88 0.97
C ILE A 15 -51.11 39.89 2.14
N ASP A 16 -50.71 38.64 1.90
CA ASP A 16 -50.67 37.60 2.96
C ASP A 16 -49.59 37.83 4.03
N PHE A 17 -48.52 38.56 3.70
CA PHE A 17 -47.36 38.76 4.60
C PHE A 17 -47.66 39.67 5.81
N ILE A 18 -48.81 40.34 5.85
CA ILE A 18 -49.17 41.32 6.90
C ILE A 18 -50.09 40.73 7.98
N TYR A 19 -50.79 39.62 7.72
CA TYR A 19 -51.87 39.15 8.62
C TYR A 19 -51.46 38.03 9.61
N VAL A 20 -50.31 37.38 9.46
CA VAL A 20 -49.93 36.16 10.22
C VAL A 20 -48.78 36.38 11.21
N THR A 21 -48.65 37.58 11.78
CA THR A 21 -47.59 37.92 12.77
C THR A 21 -48.16 38.39 14.11
N LYS A 22 -49.31 37.86 14.57
CA LYS A 22 -49.89 38.27 15.86
C LYS A 22 -50.66 37.25 16.71
N ASN A 23 -50.25 35.98 16.73
CA ASN A 23 -50.32 35.17 17.97
C ASN A 23 -49.41 33.92 17.96
N LYS A 24 -49.24 33.29 19.13
CA LYS A 24 -48.37 32.12 19.34
C LYS A 24 -49.01 30.79 18.94
N SER A 25 -48.16 29.76 18.78
CA SER A 25 -48.43 28.34 18.47
C SER A 25 -48.66 27.98 16.99
N SER A 26 -48.48 26.68 16.68
CA SER A 26 -48.68 25.93 15.41
C SER A 26 -48.05 26.42 14.08
N GLY A 27 -47.39 27.58 14.00
CA GLY A 27 -46.81 28.08 12.74
C GLY A 27 -45.67 27.26 12.09
N TYR A 28 -44.91 26.47 12.85
CA TYR A 28 -43.71 25.78 12.34
C TYR A 28 -43.98 24.44 11.63
N GLN A 29 -45.23 23.95 11.61
CA GLN A 29 -45.52 22.56 11.21
C GLN A 29 -45.93 22.39 9.73
N PHE A 30 -45.97 23.46 8.94
CA PHE A 30 -46.39 23.42 7.54
C PHE A 30 -45.21 23.41 6.55
N LEU A 31 -44.23 24.31 6.73
CA LEU A 31 -43.08 24.42 5.83
C LEU A 31 -42.11 23.22 5.92
N ASP A 32 -41.93 22.65 7.13
CA ASP A 32 -41.08 21.45 7.33
C ASP A 32 -41.68 20.17 6.70
N ASN A 33 -42.98 20.18 6.41
CA ASN A 33 -43.66 19.09 5.69
C ASN A 33 -43.63 19.30 4.17
N PHE A 34 -43.60 20.54 3.67
CA PHE A 34 -43.59 20.82 2.23
C PHE A 34 -42.27 20.39 1.56
N PHE A 35 -41.12 20.72 2.17
CA PHE A 35 -39.81 20.31 1.63
C PHE A 35 -39.45 18.83 1.88
N LYS A 36 -40.12 18.15 2.83
CA LYS A 36 -40.00 16.69 3.01
C LYS A 36 -40.66 15.87 1.91
N TYR A 37 -41.56 16.47 1.12
CA TYR A 37 -42.38 15.75 0.14
C TYR A 37 -41.84 15.76 -1.30
N LEU A 38 -40.72 16.45 -1.57
CA LEU A 38 -40.21 16.68 -2.94
C LEU A 38 -38.69 16.40 -3.11
N SER A 39 -38.08 15.62 -2.21
CA SER A 39 -36.71 15.09 -2.40
C SER A 39 -36.53 13.65 -1.86
N VAL A 40 -37.61 12.86 -1.86
CA VAL A 40 -37.59 11.45 -1.47
C VAL A 40 -38.03 10.58 -2.65
N ASP A 41 -37.09 10.26 -3.53
CA ASP A 41 -37.27 9.13 -4.44
C ASP A 41 -37.17 7.81 -3.66
N ASN A 42 -38.33 7.26 -3.32
CA ASN A 42 -38.55 5.91 -2.79
C ASN A 42 -37.95 5.59 -1.40
N VAL A 43 -38.50 6.22 -0.36
CA VAL A 43 -38.59 5.59 0.99
C VAL A 43 -40.05 5.30 1.29
N THR A 44 -40.43 4.03 1.29
CA THR A 44 -41.78 3.56 1.63
C THR A 44 -42.01 3.49 3.14
N LEU A 45 -43.25 3.65 3.58
CA LEU A 45 -43.66 3.63 5.01
C LEU A 45 -43.44 2.30 5.76
N ASP A 46 -42.88 1.27 5.11
CA ASP A 46 -42.65 -0.10 5.61
C ASP A 46 -41.39 -0.21 6.50
N ASP A 47 -40.36 0.61 6.22
CA ASP A 47 -39.00 0.45 6.74
C ASP A 47 -38.88 0.55 8.28
N ARG A 48 -39.90 1.07 8.98
CA ARG A 48 -39.95 1.07 10.47
C ARG A 48 -40.35 -0.29 11.08
N PHE A 49 -40.62 -1.30 10.27
CA PHE A 49 -41.00 -2.65 10.73
C PHE A 49 -40.11 -3.77 10.20
N GLN A 50 -38.94 -3.44 9.65
CA GLN A 50 -37.95 -4.43 9.24
C GLN A 50 -37.11 -4.92 10.42
N CYS A 51 -36.51 -6.10 10.26
CA CYS A 51 -35.51 -6.63 11.16
C CYS A 51 -34.12 -6.31 10.63
N GLU A 52 -33.21 -6.00 11.55
CA GLU A 52 -31.82 -5.68 11.29
C GLU A 52 -30.98 -6.44 12.32
N ILE A 53 -30.01 -7.21 11.83
CA ILE A 53 -29.17 -8.11 12.62
C ILE A 53 -27.71 -7.79 12.27
N ASP A 54 -26.90 -7.35 13.23
CA ASP A 54 -25.47 -7.21 13.00
C ASP A 54 -24.78 -8.58 13.10
N VAL A 55 -24.42 -9.15 11.95
CA VAL A 55 -23.77 -10.47 11.92
C VAL A 55 -22.33 -10.44 12.42
N GLY A 56 -21.72 -9.25 12.54
CA GLY A 56 -20.39 -9.06 13.10
C GLY A 56 -20.36 -9.06 14.63
N ASN A 57 -21.52 -9.01 15.30
CA ASN A 57 -21.65 -8.72 16.73
C ASN A 57 -22.55 -9.73 17.48
N ASN A 58 -22.87 -9.44 18.74
CA ASN A 58 -23.55 -10.28 19.74
C ASN A 58 -25.08 -10.44 19.53
N ASP A 59 -25.64 -9.90 18.43
CA ASP A 59 -27.00 -10.24 17.99
C ASP A 59 -27.14 -11.73 17.63
N LEU A 60 -26.02 -12.37 17.28
CA LEU A 60 -25.96 -13.80 17.03
C LEU A 60 -25.55 -14.52 18.32
N GLY A 61 -26.43 -15.38 18.83
CA GLY A 61 -26.22 -16.15 20.05
C GLY A 61 -25.01 -17.09 20.00
N SER A 62 -24.52 -17.56 21.14
CA SER A 62 -23.33 -18.41 21.24
C SER A 62 -23.50 -19.56 22.24
N PRO A 63 -23.19 -20.82 21.88
CA PRO A 63 -22.82 -21.32 20.56
C PRO A 63 -23.88 -21.04 19.47
N GLN A 64 -23.42 -20.60 18.31
CA GLN A 64 -24.29 -19.99 17.29
C GLN A 64 -25.07 -21.02 16.47
N PRO A 65 -26.37 -20.79 16.17
CA PRO A 65 -27.11 -21.62 15.21
C PRO A 65 -26.72 -21.35 13.76
N LEU A 66 -27.28 -22.15 12.85
CA LEU A 66 -27.31 -21.80 11.42
C LEU A 66 -28.57 -20.98 11.12
N PHE A 67 -28.43 -19.95 10.27
CA PHE A 67 -29.53 -19.13 9.77
C PHE A 67 -29.76 -19.44 8.28
N ILE A 68 -30.87 -20.09 7.99
CA ILE A 68 -31.16 -20.77 6.72
C ILE A 68 -32.39 -20.14 6.08
N ARG A 69 -32.39 -19.95 4.76
CA ARG A 69 -33.58 -19.50 4.02
C ARG A 69 -34.62 -20.65 4.01
N PRO A 70 -35.88 -20.44 4.47
CA PRO A 70 -36.84 -21.51 4.68
C PRO A 70 -37.05 -22.41 3.44
N GLY A 71 -37.15 -23.71 3.66
CA GLY A 71 -37.32 -24.73 2.62
C GLY A 71 -36.10 -24.97 1.72
N THR A 72 -35.01 -24.20 1.86
CA THR A 72 -33.83 -24.30 0.97
C THR A 72 -32.62 -24.95 1.66
N SER A 73 -31.53 -25.12 0.91
CA SER A 73 -30.21 -25.50 1.45
C SER A 73 -29.23 -24.31 1.54
N MET A 74 -29.74 -23.08 1.66
CA MET A 74 -28.94 -21.84 1.60
C MET A 74 -28.86 -21.14 2.96
N LEU A 75 -27.64 -20.79 3.39
CA LEU A 75 -27.45 -19.78 4.43
C LEU A 75 -27.87 -18.40 3.92
N ILE A 76 -28.28 -17.52 4.84
CA ILE A 76 -28.67 -16.13 4.57
C ILE A 76 -27.48 -15.23 4.88
N TYR A 77 -27.16 -14.25 4.03
CA TYR A 77 -26.04 -13.31 4.26
C TYR A 77 -26.51 -11.85 4.13
N PRO A 78 -25.83 -10.88 4.77
CA PRO A 78 -26.00 -9.46 4.48
C PRO A 78 -25.83 -9.15 2.98
N ALA A 79 -26.63 -8.21 2.46
CA ALA A 79 -26.61 -7.84 1.04
C ALA A 79 -25.44 -6.91 0.66
N ASN A 80 -24.73 -6.35 1.65
CA ASN A 80 -23.70 -5.33 1.48
C ASN A 80 -22.51 -5.58 2.44
N HIS A 81 -21.59 -4.62 2.52
CA HIS A 81 -20.37 -4.72 3.32
C HIS A 81 -20.50 -4.29 4.79
N THR A 82 -21.68 -3.88 5.29
CA THR A 82 -21.82 -3.33 6.65
C THR A 82 -21.88 -4.41 7.74
N GLY A 83 -22.18 -5.66 7.36
CA GLY A 83 -22.50 -6.75 8.31
C GLY A 83 -23.98 -6.80 8.71
N ILE A 84 -24.80 -5.81 8.35
CA ILE A 84 -26.21 -5.79 8.74
C ILE A 84 -27.05 -6.63 7.76
N LEU A 85 -27.65 -7.70 8.28
CA LEU A 85 -28.67 -8.48 7.59
C LEU A 85 -30.05 -7.85 7.84
N THR A 86 -30.61 -7.22 6.80
CA THR A 86 -31.96 -6.67 6.80
C THR A 86 -33.00 -7.70 6.33
N MET A 87 -34.17 -7.74 6.96
CA MET A 87 -35.31 -8.58 6.57
C MET A 87 -36.64 -7.83 6.69
N LYS A 88 -37.57 -8.06 5.74
CA LYS A 88 -38.90 -7.46 5.80
C LYS A 88 -39.75 -8.02 6.95
N LYS A 89 -40.73 -7.24 7.41
CA LYS A 89 -41.73 -7.68 8.39
C LYS A 89 -42.37 -9.02 7.99
N SER A 90 -42.57 -9.90 8.96
CA SER A 90 -43.11 -11.26 8.78
C SER A 90 -42.28 -12.22 7.91
N GLN A 91 -41.15 -11.79 7.32
CA GLN A 91 -40.25 -12.68 6.57
C GLN A 91 -39.69 -13.77 7.49
N GLN A 92 -39.74 -15.03 7.06
CA GLN A 92 -39.30 -16.18 7.85
C GLN A 92 -37.82 -16.55 7.61
N ILE A 93 -37.20 -17.13 8.65
CA ILE A 93 -35.92 -17.85 8.59
C ILE A 93 -36.01 -19.17 9.36
N GLU A 94 -35.25 -20.15 8.90
CA GLU A 94 -34.99 -21.40 9.62
C GLU A 94 -33.76 -21.25 10.50
N VAL A 95 -33.89 -21.51 11.80
CA VAL A 95 -32.82 -21.49 12.79
C VAL A 95 -32.52 -22.91 13.24
N PHE A 96 -31.27 -23.36 13.17
CA PHE A 96 -30.91 -24.77 13.38
C PHE A 96 -29.75 -25.00 14.37
N CYS A 97 -29.92 -26.01 15.23
CA CYS A 97 -28.94 -26.49 16.20
C CYS A 97 -28.87 -28.04 16.20
N THR A 98 -27.75 -28.63 15.75
CA THR A 98 -27.59 -30.10 15.67
C THR A 98 -27.78 -30.85 17.01
N ASN A 99 -27.48 -30.18 18.13
CA ASN A 99 -27.60 -30.72 19.49
C ASN A 99 -28.76 -30.08 20.28
N GLY A 100 -29.73 -29.45 19.59
CA GLY A 100 -30.81 -28.69 20.18
C GLY A 100 -30.38 -27.35 20.80
N PHE A 101 -31.38 -26.60 21.25
CA PHE A 101 -31.25 -25.25 21.80
C PHE A 101 -30.92 -25.25 23.29
N SER A 102 -30.23 -24.20 23.75
CA SER A 102 -29.77 -24.05 25.14
C SER A 102 -30.86 -23.59 26.12
N ARG A 103 -31.89 -22.89 25.63
CA ARG A 103 -33.06 -22.46 26.40
C ARG A 103 -34.29 -23.32 26.05
N PRO A 104 -35.22 -23.57 26.99
CA PRO A 104 -36.42 -24.36 26.76
C PRO A 104 -37.51 -23.52 26.05
N HIS A 105 -37.24 -23.14 24.80
CA HIS A 105 -38.29 -22.63 23.90
C HIS A 105 -39.22 -23.78 23.48
N GLU A 106 -40.48 -23.48 23.19
CA GLU A 106 -41.55 -24.49 23.00
C GLU A 106 -41.44 -25.34 21.71
N ALA A 107 -40.31 -25.25 21.00
CA ALA A 107 -40.03 -26.04 19.81
C ALA A 107 -39.43 -27.41 20.17
N LYS A 108 -40.21 -28.48 19.97
CA LYS A 108 -39.71 -29.87 20.02
C LYS A 108 -38.88 -30.16 18.75
N GLY A 109 -37.58 -29.84 18.77
CA GLY A 109 -36.67 -30.25 17.68
C GLY A 109 -35.33 -29.53 17.63
N ASN A 110 -34.61 -29.78 16.54
CA ASN A 110 -33.33 -29.15 16.20
C ASN A 110 -33.46 -27.97 15.21
N LEU A 111 -34.66 -27.74 14.66
CA LEU A 111 -34.97 -26.75 13.63
C LEU A 111 -36.21 -25.95 14.07
N VAL A 112 -36.20 -24.63 13.89
CA VAL A 112 -37.32 -23.73 14.21
C VAL A 112 -37.50 -22.72 13.07
N SER A 113 -38.72 -22.53 12.59
CA SER A 113 -39.06 -21.38 11.72
C SER A 113 -39.46 -20.20 12.60
N VAL A 114 -38.85 -19.04 12.37
CA VAL A 114 -39.14 -17.79 13.09
C VAL A 114 -39.38 -16.66 12.09
N SER A 115 -40.35 -15.78 12.35
CA SER A 115 -40.68 -14.65 11.46
C SER A 115 -40.26 -13.31 12.05
N CYS A 116 -39.72 -12.43 11.20
CA CYS A 116 -39.30 -11.10 11.59
C CYS A 116 -40.45 -10.28 12.19
N ALA A 117 -40.21 -9.64 13.34
CA ALA A 117 -41.13 -8.68 13.95
C ALA A 117 -40.69 -7.22 13.71
N TYR A 118 -39.49 -6.87 14.21
CA TYR A 118 -38.79 -5.60 14.07
C TYR A 118 -37.42 -5.68 14.78
N GLY A 119 -36.40 -4.94 14.32
CA GLY A 119 -35.06 -4.95 14.94
C GLY A 119 -34.44 -6.36 14.99
N ASN A 120 -33.90 -6.77 16.13
CA ASN A 120 -33.38 -8.14 16.32
C ASN A 120 -34.42 -9.14 16.88
N LYS A 121 -35.72 -8.80 16.82
CA LYS A 121 -36.82 -9.60 17.41
C LYS A 121 -37.63 -10.39 16.39
N PHE A 122 -37.97 -11.61 16.78
CA PHE A 122 -38.61 -12.61 15.94
C PHE A 122 -39.77 -13.30 16.67
N TYR A 123 -40.86 -13.57 15.95
CA TYR A 123 -41.96 -14.40 16.42
C TYR A 123 -41.65 -15.89 16.22
N SER A 124 -41.91 -16.68 17.25
CA SER A 124 -41.90 -18.15 17.23
C SER A 124 -43.10 -18.65 18.04
N ASN A 125 -43.94 -19.49 17.44
CA ASN A 125 -45.20 -19.98 18.03
C ASN A 125 -46.09 -18.87 18.64
N GLY A 126 -46.13 -17.68 18.01
CA GLY A 126 -46.91 -16.53 18.48
C GLY A 126 -46.29 -15.71 19.62
N ARG A 127 -45.17 -16.14 20.22
CA ARG A 127 -44.39 -15.35 21.19
C ARG A 127 -43.20 -14.67 20.53
N LEU A 128 -42.77 -13.55 21.12
CA LEU A 128 -41.68 -12.71 20.62
C LEU A 128 -40.39 -12.98 21.39
N TYR A 129 -39.29 -13.24 20.70
CA TYR A 129 -37.96 -13.53 21.24
C TYR A 129 -36.88 -12.71 20.54
N ASN A 130 -35.73 -12.49 21.18
CA ASN A 130 -34.55 -11.90 20.52
C ASN A 130 -33.75 -13.00 19.81
N LEU A 131 -33.11 -12.71 18.67
CA LEU A 131 -32.48 -13.75 17.84
C LEU A 131 -31.36 -14.53 18.56
N ASN A 132 -30.61 -13.89 19.45
CA ASN A 132 -29.56 -14.53 20.24
C ASN A 132 -30.09 -15.58 21.25
N GLU A 133 -31.38 -15.55 21.59
CA GLU A 133 -31.99 -16.53 22.50
C GLU A 133 -32.11 -17.94 21.89
N PHE A 134 -31.98 -18.06 20.57
CA PHE A 134 -31.93 -19.34 19.85
C PHE A 134 -30.52 -19.95 19.82
N SER A 135 -29.70 -19.68 20.84
CA SER A 135 -28.36 -20.27 21.03
C SER A 135 -28.41 -21.80 21.15
N CYS A 136 -27.43 -22.49 20.57
CA CYS A 136 -27.30 -23.96 20.58
C CYS A 136 -26.52 -24.49 21.79
N ARG A 137 -26.81 -25.71 22.23
CA ARG A 137 -26.06 -26.37 23.34
C ARG A 137 -24.58 -26.61 23.01
N LYS A 138 -24.29 -26.79 21.73
CA LYS A 138 -22.96 -26.92 21.11
C LYS A 138 -23.05 -26.29 19.72
N PHE A 139 -21.94 -25.78 19.19
CA PHE A 139 -21.89 -25.33 17.79
C PHE A 139 -22.40 -26.46 16.86
N PRO A 140 -23.21 -26.14 15.83
CA PRO A 140 -23.66 -27.09 14.82
C PRO A 140 -22.54 -27.99 14.29
N HIS A 141 -22.85 -29.27 14.12
CA HIS A 141 -21.89 -30.27 13.66
C HIS A 141 -21.77 -30.17 12.13
N HIS A 142 -20.60 -29.74 11.68
CA HIS A 142 -20.19 -29.76 10.29
C HIS A 142 -19.66 -31.15 9.94
N SER A 143 -19.77 -31.54 8.68
CA SER A 143 -19.59 -32.91 8.22
C SER A 143 -19.13 -32.93 6.76
N VAL A 144 -18.44 -34.00 6.41
CA VAL A 144 -17.79 -34.18 5.11
C VAL A 144 -18.51 -35.27 4.32
N HIS A 145 -18.95 -34.95 3.11
CA HIS A 145 -19.81 -35.83 2.29
C HIS A 145 -19.16 -36.13 0.95
N ARG A 146 -19.03 -37.41 0.60
CA ARG A 146 -18.48 -37.87 -0.68
C ARG A 146 -19.55 -37.81 -1.77
N SER A 147 -19.30 -37.07 -2.85
CA SER A 147 -20.11 -37.16 -4.07
C SER A 147 -19.54 -38.28 -4.96
N TYR A 148 -20.19 -39.44 -4.92
CA TYR A 148 -19.80 -40.62 -5.71
C TYR A 148 -20.26 -40.56 -7.18
N LYS A 149 -20.97 -39.51 -7.61
CA LYS A 149 -21.59 -39.42 -8.94
C LYS A 149 -20.68 -38.82 -10.02
N GLU A 150 -19.77 -37.93 -9.62
CA GLU A 150 -18.93 -37.15 -10.55
C GLU A 150 -17.51 -37.03 -9.99
N LYS A 151 -16.51 -37.21 -10.86
CA LYS A 151 -15.11 -36.87 -10.54
C LYS A 151 -14.87 -35.38 -10.79
N CYS A 152 -14.01 -34.77 -9.99
CA CYS A 152 -13.62 -33.37 -10.15
C CYS A 152 -12.38 -33.20 -11.06
N PHE A 153 -11.56 -34.25 -11.17
CA PHE A 153 -10.44 -34.40 -12.09
C PHE A 153 -10.09 -35.90 -12.23
N ASN A 154 -9.05 -36.27 -12.97
CA ASN A 154 -8.48 -37.62 -12.87
C ASN A 154 -7.98 -37.87 -11.44
N GLY A 155 -8.24 -39.06 -10.88
CA GLY A 155 -8.08 -39.38 -9.44
C GLY A 155 -9.08 -38.66 -8.52
N GLY A 156 -9.21 -37.34 -8.65
CA GLY A 156 -9.97 -36.46 -7.77
C GLY A 156 -11.48 -36.71 -7.68
N LEU A 157 -11.99 -36.81 -6.45
CA LEU A 157 -13.41 -36.89 -6.11
C LEU A 157 -13.93 -35.53 -5.62
N TRP A 158 -15.21 -35.25 -5.88
CA TRP A 158 -15.92 -34.15 -5.25
C TRP A 158 -16.29 -34.50 -3.80
N VAL A 159 -15.92 -33.61 -2.88
CA VAL A 159 -16.18 -33.76 -1.44
C VAL A 159 -16.78 -32.46 -0.90
N ASP A 160 -17.99 -32.55 -0.36
CA ASP A 160 -18.73 -31.41 0.16
C ASP A 160 -18.52 -31.26 1.67
N ILE A 161 -18.11 -30.07 2.13
CA ILE A 161 -18.08 -29.73 3.55
C ILE A 161 -19.29 -28.85 3.86
N GLY A 162 -20.07 -29.26 4.85
CA GLY A 162 -21.32 -28.57 5.21
C GLY A 162 -22.03 -29.14 6.42
N PHE A 163 -23.25 -28.69 6.65
CA PHE A 163 -24.09 -29.11 7.78
C PHE A 163 -25.28 -29.93 7.29
N VAL A 164 -25.52 -31.09 7.91
CA VAL A 164 -26.77 -31.85 7.66
C VAL A 164 -27.89 -31.26 8.51
N VAL A 165 -28.91 -30.75 7.83
CA VAL A 165 -30.14 -30.22 8.42
C VAL A 165 -31.27 -31.14 7.97
N GLU A 166 -31.72 -31.99 8.89
CA GLU A 166 -32.70 -33.07 8.64
C GLU A 166 -32.20 -34.09 7.60
N LYS A 167 -32.47 -33.84 6.31
CA LYS A 167 -32.01 -34.60 5.14
C LYS A 167 -31.37 -33.71 4.05
N ARG A 168 -31.23 -32.40 4.32
CA ARG A 168 -30.64 -31.38 3.44
C ARG A 168 -29.18 -31.15 3.83
N LEU A 169 -28.28 -31.04 2.86
CA LEU A 169 -26.89 -30.60 3.10
C LEU A 169 -26.76 -29.09 2.84
N ILE A 170 -26.55 -28.32 3.90
CA ILE A 170 -26.21 -26.89 3.83
C ILE A 170 -24.73 -26.78 3.49
N LYS A 171 -24.44 -26.47 2.23
CA LYS A 171 -23.11 -26.62 1.62
C LYS A 171 -22.28 -25.35 1.78
N VAL A 172 -21.12 -25.45 2.46
CA VAL A 172 -20.22 -24.30 2.72
C VAL A 172 -19.13 -24.19 1.66
N MET A 173 -18.48 -25.31 1.32
CA MET A 173 -17.42 -25.36 0.30
C MET A 173 -17.36 -26.74 -0.37
N ASN A 174 -16.78 -26.80 -1.57
CA ASN A 174 -16.58 -28.04 -2.35
C ASN A 174 -15.10 -28.27 -2.56
N VAL A 175 -14.60 -29.40 -2.09
CA VAL A 175 -13.20 -29.81 -2.19
C VAL A 175 -13.06 -30.80 -3.35
N CYS A 176 -12.07 -30.58 -4.21
CA CYS A 176 -11.61 -31.56 -5.18
C CYS A 176 -10.38 -32.28 -4.59
N HIS A 177 -10.59 -33.50 -4.07
CA HIS A 177 -9.59 -34.25 -3.32
C HIS A 177 -9.35 -35.63 -3.94
N ASP A 178 -8.10 -35.99 -4.16
CA ASP A 178 -7.70 -37.31 -4.63
C ASP A 178 -7.30 -38.22 -3.44
N PRO A 179 -8.08 -39.26 -3.11
CA PRO A 179 -7.75 -40.19 -2.03
C PRO A 179 -6.57 -41.11 -2.35
N VAL A 180 -6.09 -41.16 -3.59
CA VAL A 180 -4.92 -41.96 -3.98
C VAL A 180 -3.63 -41.24 -3.60
N THR A 181 -3.43 -40.00 -4.06
CA THR A 181 -2.27 -39.17 -3.66
C THR A 181 -2.43 -38.47 -2.31
N GLU A 182 -3.65 -38.45 -1.75
CA GLU A 182 -4.04 -37.68 -0.56
C GLU A 182 -3.81 -36.16 -0.75
N GLN A 183 -3.87 -35.68 -2.00
CA GLN A 183 -3.78 -34.27 -2.38
C GLN A 183 -5.17 -33.65 -2.54
N THR A 184 -5.34 -32.43 -2.04
CA THR A 184 -6.42 -31.53 -2.48
C THR A 184 -5.93 -30.65 -3.63
N TYR A 185 -6.53 -30.83 -4.81
CA TYR A 185 -6.24 -30.00 -5.98
C TYR A 185 -6.75 -28.57 -5.78
N TYR A 186 -8.00 -28.41 -5.36
CA TYR A 186 -8.59 -27.10 -5.05
C TYR A 186 -9.85 -27.19 -4.19
N VAL A 187 -10.25 -26.04 -3.66
CA VAL A 187 -11.52 -25.82 -2.95
C VAL A 187 -12.28 -24.67 -3.59
N LYS A 188 -13.55 -24.92 -3.94
CA LYS A 188 -14.52 -23.94 -4.44
C LYS A 188 -15.41 -23.44 -3.31
N TYR A 189 -15.55 -22.13 -3.19
CA TYR A 189 -16.47 -21.42 -2.29
C TYR A 189 -16.89 -20.09 -2.93
N ARG A 190 -17.53 -19.19 -2.17
CA ARG A 190 -17.91 -17.85 -2.64
C ARG A 190 -17.42 -16.76 -1.70
N LEU A 191 -16.99 -15.64 -2.28
CA LEU A 191 -16.88 -14.36 -1.60
C LEU A 191 -18.05 -13.47 -1.98
N THR A 192 -18.65 -12.82 -1.01
CA THR A 192 -19.72 -11.83 -1.15
C THR A 192 -19.27 -10.49 -0.56
N PRO A 193 -20.00 -9.37 -0.75
CA PRO A 193 -19.68 -8.11 -0.10
C PRO A 193 -19.62 -8.18 1.42
N ALA A 194 -20.38 -9.09 2.04
CA ALA A 194 -20.46 -9.26 3.49
C ALA A 194 -19.19 -9.87 4.11
N ASN A 195 -18.31 -10.53 3.34
CA ASN A 195 -17.14 -11.23 3.87
C ASN A 195 -16.05 -10.30 4.43
N ILE A 196 -16.17 -8.97 4.27
CA ILE A 196 -15.34 -8.00 4.99
C ILE A 196 -15.81 -7.78 6.44
N ALA A 197 -17.08 -8.07 6.74
CA ALA A 197 -17.68 -8.05 8.08
C ALA A 197 -17.69 -9.44 8.75
N ALA A 198 -16.78 -10.33 8.33
CA ALA A 198 -16.64 -11.67 8.90
C ALA A 198 -16.35 -11.61 10.41
N GLN A 199 -17.05 -12.45 11.19
CA GLN A 199 -16.97 -12.45 12.66
C GLN A 199 -15.53 -12.64 13.17
N GLN A 200 -15.16 -11.90 14.20
CA GLN A 200 -13.84 -11.94 14.84
C GLN A 200 -13.91 -12.57 16.25
N GLY A 201 -12.75 -12.82 16.86
CA GLY A 201 -12.66 -13.09 18.31
C GLY A 201 -12.75 -14.56 18.77
N LEU A 202 -13.09 -15.54 17.92
CA LEU A 202 -13.09 -16.94 18.37
C LEU A 202 -11.70 -17.54 18.61
N ASN A 203 -11.65 -18.36 19.67
CA ASN A 203 -10.63 -19.39 19.85
C ASN A 203 -10.59 -20.33 18.63
N ARG A 204 -9.40 -20.42 18.01
CA ARG A 204 -9.11 -21.30 16.87
C ARG A 204 -9.40 -22.77 17.24
N PRO A 205 -10.26 -23.50 16.50
CA PRO A 205 -10.45 -24.92 16.75
C PRO A 205 -9.19 -25.73 16.39
N LYS A 206 -9.09 -26.96 16.92
CA LYS A 206 -8.15 -27.96 16.40
C LYS A 206 -8.55 -28.33 14.96
N PHE A 207 -7.60 -28.80 14.16
CA PHE A 207 -7.92 -29.37 12.85
C PHE A 207 -8.64 -30.71 13.01
N PHE A 208 -9.61 -30.96 12.14
CA PHE A 208 -10.39 -32.19 12.10
C PHE A 208 -9.72 -33.20 11.17
N GLN A 209 -9.52 -34.42 11.67
CA GLN A 209 -9.02 -35.55 10.90
C GLN A 209 -10.15 -36.10 10.02
N ASP A 210 -9.85 -36.40 8.76
CA ASP A 210 -10.82 -36.84 7.77
C ASP A 210 -10.54 -38.30 7.32
N ASP A 211 -11.60 -39.06 6.99
CA ASP A 211 -11.52 -40.46 6.51
C ASP A 211 -10.90 -40.63 5.11
N PHE A 212 -10.26 -39.59 4.58
CA PHE A 212 -9.51 -39.59 3.32
C PHE A 212 -8.02 -39.85 3.52
N PHE A 213 -7.54 -39.86 4.77
CA PHE A 213 -6.14 -40.11 5.13
C PHE A 213 -6.00 -41.45 5.91
N PRO A 214 -6.30 -42.60 5.28
CA PRO A 214 -6.32 -43.89 5.98
C PRO A 214 -4.96 -44.22 6.59
N GLY A 215 -5.01 -44.70 7.84
CA GLY A 215 -3.83 -45.13 8.60
C GLY A 215 -2.91 -44.02 9.11
N LYS A 216 -3.24 -42.73 8.95
CA LYS A 216 -2.33 -41.61 9.26
C LYS A 216 -2.92 -40.62 10.27
N GLU A 217 -2.14 -40.30 11.31
CA GLU A 217 -2.39 -39.11 12.11
C GLU A 217 -1.78 -37.88 11.40
N ILE A 218 -2.61 -37.10 10.70
CA ILE A 218 -2.10 -35.93 9.96
C ILE A 218 -1.59 -34.83 10.91
N ASN A 219 -2.06 -34.80 12.17
CA ASN A 219 -1.46 -33.94 13.19
C ASN A 219 0.04 -34.22 13.41
N PHE A 220 0.46 -35.49 13.38
CA PHE A 220 1.84 -35.93 13.58
C PHE A 220 2.74 -35.57 12.38
N LEU A 221 2.27 -35.76 11.14
CA LEU A 221 3.00 -35.39 9.92
C LEU A 221 3.29 -33.87 9.83
N TYR A 222 2.45 -33.05 10.45
CA TYR A 222 2.67 -31.60 10.57
C TYR A 222 3.47 -31.19 11.83
N THR A 223 4.14 -32.12 12.51
CA THR A 223 5.11 -31.79 13.58
C THR A 223 6.49 -31.50 13.00
N ARG A 224 7.23 -30.59 13.64
CA ARG A 224 8.60 -30.24 13.23
C ARG A 224 9.56 -31.44 13.30
N SER A 225 9.37 -32.33 14.27
CA SER A 225 10.19 -33.55 14.40
C SER A 225 9.99 -34.49 13.21
N ARG A 226 8.73 -34.76 12.83
CA ARG A 226 8.44 -35.63 11.67
C ARG A 226 8.83 -34.98 10.35
N GLN A 227 8.64 -33.66 10.21
CA GLN A 227 9.06 -32.93 9.01
C GLN A 227 10.58 -32.93 8.81
N ARG A 228 11.37 -32.85 9.89
CA ARG A 228 12.82 -33.07 9.84
C ARG A 228 13.15 -34.46 9.33
N GLU A 229 12.70 -35.50 10.03
CA GLU A 229 12.92 -36.90 9.66
C GLU A 229 12.58 -37.17 8.18
N THR A 230 11.40 -36.72 7.74
CA THR A 230 10.94 -36.79 6.35
C THR A 230 11.88 -36.07 5.37
N ILE A 231 12.25 -34.81 5.62
CA ILE A 231 13.08 -34.02 4.69
C ILE A 231 14.54 -34.49 4.70
N SER A 232 15.09 -34.85 5.86
CA SER A 232 16.41 -35.48 5.98
C SER A 232 16.50 -36.76 5.16
N LYS A 233 15.45 -37.60 5.21
CA LYS A 233 15.35 -38.84 4.43
C LYS A 233 15.23 -38.59 2.93
N ILE A 234 14.46 -37.59 2.50
CA ILE A 234 14.31 -37.23 1.07
C ILE A 234 15.62 -36.65 0.51
N LEU A 235 16.29 -35.75 1.24
CA LEU A 235 17.49 -35.04 0.80
C LEU A 235 18.81 -35.73 1.17
N LYS A 236 18.74 -36.96 1.71
CA LYS A 236 19.88 -37.77 2.18
C LYS A 236 20.77 -37.09 3.24
N SER A 237 20.28 -36.06 3.94
CA SER A 237 21.09 -35.23 4.85
C SER A 237 20.29 -34.71 6.05
N GLU A 238 20.74 -35.08 7.25
CA GLU A 238 20.18 -34.55 8.50
C GLU A 238 20.42 -33.05 8.67
N GLU A 239 21.54 -32.54 8.15
CA GLU A 239 21.89 -31.12 8.18
C GLU A 239 20.91 -30.28 7.37
N LEU A 240 20.63 -30.66 6.12
CA LEU A 240 19.64 -29.98 5.28
C LEU A 240 18.23 -30.06 5.91
N GLY A 241 17.85 -31.22 6.45
CA GLY A 241 16.58 -31.36 7.17
C GLY A 241 16.48 -30.45 8.41
N HIS A 242 17.59 -30.22 9.13
CA HIS A 242 17.65 -29.34 10.29
C HIS A 242 17.73 -27.84 9.95
N GLU A 243 18.30 -27.47 8.80
CA GLU A 243 18.31 -26.09 8.28
C GLU A 243 16.91 -25.67 7.79
N LEU A 244 16.31 -26.52 6.95
CA LEU A 244 15.01 -26.30 6.31
C LEU A 244 13.84 -26.39 7.30
N VAL A 245 13.95 -27.22 8.35
CA VAL A 245 12.94 -27.37 9.41
C VAL A 245 13.54 -27.12 10.78
N GLN A 246 13.14 -26.02 11.40
CA GLN A 246 13.73 -25.51 12.64
C GLN A 246 12.87 -25.83 13.87
N GLU A 247 13.42 -26.61 14.80
CA GLU A 247 12.76 -27.07 16.03
C GLU A 247 12.15 -25.92 16.86
N LYS A 248 12.97 -24.90 17.16
CA LYS A 248 12.64 -23.71 17.97
C LYS A 248 12.67 -22.41 17.14
N GLY A 249 12.87 -22.54 15.82
CA GLY A 249 12.91 -21.42 14.87
C GLY A 249 11.56 -21.21 14.17
N ASN A 250 11.61 -20.68 12.95
CA ASN A 250 10.43 -20.31 12.18
C ASN A 250 10.28 -21.03 10.84
N ALA A 251 11.32 -21.63 10.27
CA ALA A 251 11.20 -22.43 9.04
C ALA A 251 10.54 -23.80 9.33
N PHE A 252 9.37 -24.07 8.73
CA PHE A 252 8.69 -25.38 8.75
C PHE A 252 7.51 -25.40 7.76
N LEU A 253 6.96 -26.58 7.44
CA LEU A 253 5.73 -26.70 6.64
C LEU A 253 4.50 -26.52 7.52
N SER A 254 3.75 -25.46 7.27
CA SER A 254 2.51 -25.12 7.98
C SER A 254 1.28 -25.65 7.27
N ARG A 255 0.16 -25.69 8.01
CA ARG A 255 -1.17 -26.07 7.51
C ARG A 255 -1.81 -24.88 6.76
N GLY A 256 -1.40 -24.67 5.51
CA GLY A 256 -1.95 -23.62 4.65
C GLY A 256 -3.39 -23.94 4.26
N HIS A 257 -4.33 -23.07 4.61
CA HIS A 257 -5.73 -23.23 4.22
C HIS A 257 -5.91 -22.87 2.74
N LEU A 258 -6.83 -23.58 2.06
CA LEU A 258 -7.26 -23.23 0.71
C LEU A 258 -8.47 -22.30 0.76
N ALA A 259 -9.56 -22.71 1.41
CA ALA A 259 -10.59 -21.77 1.86
C ALA A 259 -10.19 -21.21 3.25
N ALA A 260 -9.77 -19.95 3.32
CA ALA A 260 -9.28 -19.35 4.56
C ALA A 260 -10.45 -18.93 5.48
N ARG A 261 -10.27 -19.01 6.81
CA ARG A 261 -11.35 -18.67 7.77
C ARG A 261 -11.95 -17.27 7.56
N GLY A 262 -11.15 -16.31 7.10
CA GLY A 262 -11.59 -14.93 6.87
C GLY A 262 -12.48 -14.79 5.63
N ASP A 263 -12.49 -15.78 4.74
CA ASP A 263 -13.34 -15.80 3.55
C ASP A 263 -14.79 -16.26 3.85
N PHE A 264 -15.19 -16.38 5.13
CA PHE A 264 -16.54 -16.79 5.54
C PHE A 264 -17.12 -15.86 6.61
N VAL A 265 -18.41 -15.53 6.49
CA VAL A 265 -19.07 -14.53 7.34
C VAL A 265 -19.31 -15.10 8.74
N TYR A 266 -20.01 -16.22 8.82
CA TYR A 266 -20.50 -16.77 10.08
C TYR A 266 -19.52 -17.75 10.71
N ILE A 267 -19.48 -17.74 12.03
CA ILE A 267 -18.52 -18.50 12.82
C ILE A 267 -18.61 -20.02 12.63
N ASN A 268 -19.79 -20.53 12.27
CA ASN A 268 -19.99 -21.93 11.93
C ASN A 268 -19.26 -22.30 10.63
N GLU A 269 -19.35 -21.46 9.59
CA GLU A 269 -18.59 -21.63 8.35
C GLU A 269 -17.08 -21.51 8.60
N GLN A 270 -16.65 -20.53 9.41
CA GLN A 270 -15.24 -20.36 9.77
C GLN A 270 -14.67 -21.59 10.47
N ARG A 271 -15.47 -22.30 11.28
CA ARG A 271 -15.05 -23.56 11.93
C ARG A 271 -14.92 -24.70 10.91
N SER A 272 -15.75 -24.70 9.86
CA SER A 272 -15.67 -25.68 8.77
C SER A 272 -14.42 -25.58 7.90
N THR A 273 -13.62 -24.51 7.98
CA THR A 273 -12.34 -24.43 7.23
C THR A 273 -11.23 -25.30 7.81
N PHE A 274 -11.44 -25.95 8.96
CA PHE A 274 -10.39 -26.66 9.71
C PHE A 274 -10.32 -28.17 9.45
N HIS A 275 -10.99 -28.69 8.42
CA HIS A 275 -10.74 -30.05 7.90
C HIS A 275 -9.39 -30.13 7.19
N TYR A 276 -8.70 -31.27 7.28
CA TYR A 276 -7.41 -31.46 6.62
C TYR A 276 -7.53 -31.52 5.09
N ILE A 277 -8.66 -31.96 4.54
CA ILE A 277 -8.90 -31.86 3.09
C ILE A 277 -9.03 -30.41 2.58
N ASN A 278 -9.16 -29.40 3.45
CA ASN A 278 -9.08 -27.96 3.08
C ASN A 278 -7.65 -27.37 3.24
N VAL A 279 -6.64 -28.23 3.41
CA VAL A 279 -5.27 -27.83 3.75
C VAL A 279 -4.26 -28.42 2.77
N ALA A 280 -3.20 -27.66 2.46
CA ALA A 280 -1.99 -28.18 1.83
C ALA A 280 -0.72 -27.71 2.57
N PRO A 281 0.43 -28.43 2.43
CA PRO A 281 1.67 -28.05 3.09
C PRO A 281 2.23 -26.72 2.56
N GLN A 282 2.28 -25.70 3.41
CA GLN A 282 2.66 -24.34 3.01
C GLN A 282 3.87 -23.86 3.79
N VAL A 283 4.96 -23.48 3.13
CA VAL A 283 6.19 -23.10 3.82
C VAL A 283 5.97 -21.83 4.64
N PHE A 284 6.24 -21.94 5.94
CA PHE A 284 6.16 -20.84 6.89
C PHE A 284 7.57 -20.49 7.35
N LYS A 285 7.89 -19.20 7.39
CA LYS A 285 9.13 -18.66 7.95
C LYS A 285 8.93 -17.21 8.38
N LYS A 286 8.19 -16.99 9.48
CA LYS A 286 7.97 -15.66 10.07
C LYS A 286 9.32 -14.95 10.31
N LEU A 287 9.40 -13.68 9.90
CA LEU A 287 10.58 -12.85 10.13
C LEU A 287 10.79 -12.61 11.63
N PHE A 288 12.02 -12.81 12.10
CA PHE A 288 12.55 -12.16 13.31
C PHE A 288 13.75 -11.33 12.89
N LEU A 289 13.83 -10.09 13.39
CA LEU A 289 15.10 -9.38 13.51
C LEU A 289 15.88 -10.05 14.65
N LEU A 290 16.65 -11.08 14.31
CA LEU A 290 17.60 -11.68 15.26
C LEU A 290 18.78 -10.73 15.46
N ASN A 291 19.15 -10.51 16.72
CA ASN A 291 20.25 -9.61 17.08
C ASN A 291 21.57 -10.04 16.45
N TYR A 292 22.09 -9.23 15.53
CA TYR A 292 23.28 -9.49 14.71
C TYR A 292 24.61 -9.52 15.51
N ARG A 293 24.56 -9.48 16.85
CA ARG A 293 25.73 -9.43 17.76
C ARG A 293 26.27 -10.80 18.19
N LYS A 294 25.62 -11.93 17.86
CA LYS A 294 25.98 -13.26 18.43
C LYS A 294 26.50 -14.31 17.44
N LEU A 295 26.89 -13.91 16.22
CA LEU A 295 27.23 -14.83 15.12
C LEU A 295 28.47 -14.37 14.32
N LYS A 296 29.46 -13.78 15.02
CA LYS A 296 30.69 -13.22 14.41
C LYS A 296 31.99 -13.64 15.12
N GLN A 297 31.97 -14.75 15.89
CA GLN A 297 33.09 -15.14 16.74
C GLN A 297 33.63 -16.56 16.47
N GLU A 298 32.96 -17.35 15.62
CA GLU A 298 33.43 -18.65 15.13
C GLU A 298 33.13 -18.76 13.62
N LEU A 299 33.79 -19.70 12.94
CA LEU A 299 33.73 -19.96 11.49
C LEU A 299 34.36 -18.91 10.56
N SER A 300 35.68 -18.75 10.68
CA SER A 300 36.53 -18.56 9.50
C SER A 300 36.58 -19.87 8.68
N ASN A 301 36.57 -19.76 7.35
CA ASN A 301 36.78 -20.83 6.36
C ASN A 301 35.70 -21.94 6.26
N LEU A 302 34.58 -21.64 5.60
CA LEU A 302 34.02 -22.57 4.60
C LEU A 302 33.15 -21.84 3.56
N PHE A 303 33.05 -22.41 2.34
CA PHE A 303 32.12 -21.94 1.29
C PHE A 303 30.69 -22.37 1.64
N VAL A 304 29.87 -21.47 2.21
CA VAL A 304 28.44 -21.71 2.44
C VAL A 304 27.62 -20.49 2.03
N PHE A 305 26.74 -20.69 1.05
CA PHE A 305 25.70 -19.75 0.62
C PHE A 305 24.58 -19.66 1.69
N ILE A 306 23.65 -18.70 1.55
CA ILE A 306 22.35 -18.65 2.26
C ILE A 306 22.37 -18.22 3.75
N PHE A 307 21.81 -17.05 4.05
CA PHE A 307 21.16 -16.76 5.36
C PHE A 307 20.02 -15.69 5.30
N GLN A 308 19.29 -15.57 4.18
CA GLN A 308 18.05 -14.76 4.10
C GLN A 308 16.96 -15.45 3.27
N TRP A 309 15.95 -16.04 3.91
CA TRP A 309 14.78 -16.66 3.23
C TRP A 309 13.46 -16.45 4.02
N GLN A 310 12.32 -16.73 3.39
CA GLN A 310 11.19 -15.79 3.31
C GLN A 310 9.84 -16.26 3.89
N SER A 311 8.95 -15.33 4.29
CA SER A 311 7.60 -15.69 4.79
C SER A 311 6.53 -15.67 3.69
N PHE A 312 5.98 -16.83 3.32
CA PHE A 312 4.84 -16.92 2.39
C PHE A 312 3.51 -16.47 3.04
N ASN A 313 3.08 -17.20 4.07
CA ASN A 313 1.80 -17.03 4.77
C ASN A 313 1.59 -15.62 5.37
N GLY A 314 2.68 -14.90 5.73
CA GLY A 314 2.61 -13.66 6.48
C GLY A 314 2.40 -12.38 5.65
N LEU A 315 2.70 -12.39 4.35
CA LEU A 315 2.90 -11.16 3.56
C LEU A 315 2.09 -11.16 2.25
N ASN A 316 2.66 -11.49 1.08
CA ASN A 316 1.95 -11.35 -0.20
C ASN A 316 0.73 -12.28 -0.30
N TRP A 317 0.81 -13.53 0.19
CA TRP A 317 -0.35 -14.43 0.19
C TRP A 317 -1.51 -13.89 1.05
N ARG A 318 -1.19 -13.32 2.21
CA ARG A 318 -2.19 -12.63 3.05
C ARG A 318 -2.75 -11.38 2.35
N ALA A 319 -1.91 -10.62 1.65
CA ALA A 319 -2.37 -9.46 0.88
C ALA A 319 -3.34 -9.85 -0.25
N ILE A 320 -3.12 -11.00 -0.90
CA ILE A 320 -4.04 -11.61 -1.88
C ILE A 320 -5.39 -11.93 -1.22
N GLU A 321 -5.39 -12.61 -0.07
CA GLU A 321 -6.62 -12.94 0.66
C GLU A 321 -7.40 -11.67 1.11
N ASP A 322 -6.71 -10.75 1.79
CA ASP A 322 -7.30 -9.49 2.26
C ASP A 322 -7.74 -8.58 1.09
N GLY A 323 -7.04 -8.65 -0.06
CA GLY A 323 -7.39 -7.97 -1.30
C GLY A 323 -8.63 -8.54 -1.98
N SER A 324 -8.78 -9.87 -1.99
CA SER A 324 -9.96 -10.58 -2.52
C SER A 324 -11.24 -10.16 -1.80
N ARG A 325 -11.19 -10.09 -0.45
CA ARG A 325 -12.31 -9.67 0.39
C ARG A 325 -12.70 -8.20 0.16
N ARG A 326 -11.71 -7.30 0.02
CA ARG A 326 -11.96 -5.89 -0.36
C ARG A 326 -12.52 -5.74 -1.77
N LEU A 327 -12.11 -6.56 -2.74
CA LEU A 327 -12.65 -6.50 -4.11
C LEU A 327 -14.16 -6.76 -4.13
N ALA A 328 -14.61 -7.80 -3.42
CA ALA A 328 -16.03 -8.15 -3.29
C ALA A 328 -16.85 -7.02 -2.62
N ALA A 329 -16.35 -6.47 -1.51
CA ALA A 329 -16.97 -5.36 -0.80
C ALA A 329 -17.04 -4.07 -1.64
N ASN A 330 -15.93 -3.66 -2.27
CA ASN A 330 -15.82 -2.42 -3.02
C ASN A 330 -16.63 -2.44 -4.32
N ARG A 331 -16.62 -3.56 -5.06
CA ARG A 331 -17.45 -3.72 -6.27
C ARG A 331 -18.92 -4.03 -5.94
N LYS A 332 -19.26 -4.32 -4.69
CA LYS A 332 -20.58 -4.83 -4.24
C LYS A 332 -21.01 -6.10 -5.01
N LYS A 333 -20.07 -7.02 -5.25
CA LYS A 333 -20.28 -8.22 -6.06
C LYS A 333 -19.92 -9.51 -5.36
N THR A 334 -20.55 -10.60 -5.80
CA THR A 334 -20.23 -11.97 -5.42
C THR A 334 -19.29 -12.60 -6.44
N PHE A 335 -18.27 -13.29 -5.95
CA PHE A 335 -17.28 -14.03 -6.73
C PHE A 335 -17.37 -15.53 -6.40
N ASP A 336 -17.41 -16.39 -7.40
CA ASP A 336 -17.07 -17.80 -7.24
C ASP A 336 -15.54 -17.87 -7.11
N VAL A 337 -15.04 -18.48 -6.05
CA VAL A 337 -13.61 -18.50 -5.70
C VAL A 337 -13.09 -19.92 -5.70
N TYR A 338 -11.96 -20.15 -6.38
CA TYR A 338 -11.29 -21.44 -6.45
C TYR A 338 -9.86 -21.25 -5.91
N THR A 339 -9.55 -21.84 -4.77
CA THR A 339 -8.18 -21.78 -4.19
C THR A 339 -7.58 -23.17 -4.16
N GLY A 340 -6.37 -23.35 -4.66
CA GLY A 340 -5.80 -24.67 -4.90
C GLY A 340 -4.28 -24.71 -5.01
N THR A 341 -3.79 -25.87 -5.45
CA THR A 341 -2.38 -26.22 -5.55
C THR A 341 -2.02 -26.76 -6.92
N HIS A 342 -0.81 -26.52 -7.39
CA HIS A 342 -0.30 -27.11 -8.64
C HIS A 342 1.20 -27.40 -8.55
N GLY A 343 1.62 -28.49 -9.22
CA GLY A 343 2.98 -29.04 -9.19
C GLY A 343 3.41 -29.57 -7.81
N VAL A 344 4.50 -30.35 -7.76
CA VAL A 344 5.19 -30.71 -6.50
C VAL A 344 6.42 -29.81 -6.34
N MET A 345 6.68 -29.34 -5.12
CA MET A 345 7.88 -28.59 -4.78
C MET A 345 9.08 -29.54 -4.82
N LYS A 346 10.18 -29.06 -5.42
CA LYS A 346 11.47 -29.75 -5.39
C LYS A 346 12.52 -28.96 -4.61
N LEU A 347 13.46 -29.68 -4.01
CA LEU A 347 14.68 -29.15 -3.37
C LEU A 347 15.85 -30.08 -3.73
N ASN A 348 17.07 -29.57 -3.72
CA ASN A 348 18.25 -30.36 -4.08
C ASN A 348 18.72 -31.22 -2.91
N ASP A 349 19.12 -32.46 -3.19
CA ASP A 349 19.90 -33.28 -2.25
C ASP A 349 21.39 -32.87 -2.24
N THR A 350 22.19 -33.51 -1.38
CA THR A 350 23.64 -33.29 -1.25
C THR A 350 24.43 -33.46 -2.54
N ASP A 351 23.89 -34.24 -3.47
CA ASP A 351 24.53 -34.61 -4.72
C ASP A 351 24.08 -33.66 -5.85
N GLY A 352 23.22 -32.68 -5.53
CA GLY A 352 22.70 -31.66 -6.45
C GLY A 352 21.43 -32.06 -7.20
N ASN A 353 20.84 -33.25 -6.95
CA ASN A 353 19.66 -33.72 -7.68
C ASN A 353 18.37 -33.13 -7.11
N GLU A 354 17.44 -32.72 -7.97
CA GLU A 354 16.12 -32.27 -7.53
C GLU A 354 15.27 -33.43 -6.98
N GLN A 355 14.93 -33.39 -5.69
CA GLN A 355 14.02 -34.33 -5.03
C GLN A 355 12.65 -33.72 -4.78
N GLU A 356 11.57 -34.45 -5.07
CA GLU A 356 10.18 -34.04 -4.82
C GLU A 356 9.80 -34.21 -3.35
N ILE A 357 9.20 -33.18 -2.74
CA ILE A 357 8.91 -33.15 -1.31
C ILE A 357 7.47 -33.58 -1.01
N TYR A 358 7.31 -34.56 -0.13
CA TYR A 358 6.04 -35.11 0.36
C TYR A 358 6.03 -35.13 1.89
N LEU A 359 4.87 -35.06 2.54
CA LEU A 359 4.78 -35.26 4.00
C LEU A 359 4.77 -36.75 4.39
N ASP A 360 4.32 -37.63 3.50
CA ASP A 360 4.44 -39.09 3.60
C ASP A 360 5.28 -39.60 2.41
N PRO A 361 6.63 -39.59 2.53
CA PRO A 361 7.53 -39.91 1.43
C PRO A 361 7.49 -41.39 1.05
N ASP A 362 7.34 -42.29 2.02
CA ASP A 362 7.36 -43.74 1.83
C ASP A 362 6.21 -44.23 0.92
N ASN A 363 5.07 -43.54 0.96
CA ASN A 363 3.93 -43.80 0.08
C ASN A 363 3.76 -42.75 -1.04
N ARG A 364 4.67 -41.76 -1.13
CA ARG A 364 4.58 -40.55 -1.98
C ARG A 364 3.21 -39.87 -1.91
N LYS A 365 2.70 -39.70 -0.69
CA LYS A 365 1.39 -39.10 -0.38
C LYS A 365 1.53 -37.72 0.26
N ILE A 366 0.50 -36.90 0.10
CA ILE A 366 0.42 -35.51 0.61
C ILE A 366 1.63 -34.68 0.09
N PRO A 367 1.69 -34.41 -1.24
CA PRO A 367 2.76 -33.62 -1.83
C PRO A 367 2.80 -32.20 -1.25
N VAL A 368 4.01 -31.66 -1.09
CA VAL A 368 4.22 -30.23 -0.86
C VAL A 368 4.07 -29.54 -2.22
N PRO A 369 3.10 -28.64 -2.42
CA PRO A 369 2.81 -28.08 -3.73
C PRO A 369 3.88 -27.08 -4.20
N LYS A 370 4.08 -26.97 -5.51
CA LYS A 370 5.03 -26.03 -6.14
C LYS A 370 4.52 -24.59 -6.06
N ILE A 371 3.24 -24.39 -6.40
CA ILE A 371 2.53 -23.11 -6.30
C ILE A 371 1.18 -23.29 -5.59
N PHE A 372 0.76 -22.26 -4.87
CA PHE A 372 -0.64 -22.03 -4.49
C PHE A 372 -1.26 -21.03 -5.48
N TYR A 373 -2.57 -21.13 -5.69
CA TYR A 373 -3.31 -20.14 -6.48
C TYR A 373 -4.69 -19.85 -5.87
N LYS A 374 -5.20 -18.62 -6.07
CA LYS A 374 -6.57 -18.20 -5.81
C LYS A 374 -7.13 -17.54 -7.08
N ILE A 375 -8.13 -18.17 -7.70
CA ILE A 375 -8.88 -17.62 -8.82
C ILE A 375 -10.15 -16.94 -8.28
N LEU A 376 -10.41 -15.72 -8.75
CA LEU A 376 -11.62 -14.95 -8.47
C LEU A 376 -12.42 -14.82 -9.78
N ILE A 377 -13.64 -15.35 -9.85
CA ILE A 377 -14.54 -15.20 -11.01
C ILE A 377 -15.80 -14.46 -10.59
N ASP A 378 -16.07 -13.35 -11.24
CA ASP A 378 -17.26 -12.52 -11.05
C ASP A 378 -18.52 -13.33 -11.37
N THR A 379 -19.46 -13.45 -10.43
CA THR A 379 -20.64 -14.30 -10.67
C THR A 379 -21.62 -13.72 -11.70
N SER A 380 -21.60 -12.41 -11.96
CA SER A 380 -22.49 -11.75 -12.93
C SER A 380 -21.82 -11.43 -14.26
N GLU A 381 -20.55 -10.99 -14.25
CA GLU A 381 -19.79 -10.73 -15.49
C GLU A 381 -19.07 -11.96 -16.03
N LYS A 382 -18.87 -13.00 -15.21
CA LYS A 382 -18.08 -14.21 -15.54
C LYS A 382 -16.65 -13.96 -16.02
N SER A 383 -16.16 -12.73 -15.87
CA SER A 383 -14.75 -12.33 -15.96
C SER A 383 -14.00 -12.71 -14.68
N GLY A 384 -12.67 -12.72 -14.70
CA GLY A 384 -11.90 -13.09 -13.51
C GLY A 384 -10.38 -12.88 -13.60
N VAL A 385 -9.69 -13.27 -12.54
CA VAL A 385 -8.23 -13.24 -12.41
C VAL A 385 -7.73 -14.46 -11.63
N ALA A 386 -6.56 -15.00 -12.03
CA ALA A 386 -5.79 -15.95 -11.24
C ALA A 386 -4.69 -15.22 -10.47
N LEU A 387 -4.55 -15.50 -9.17
CA LEU A 387 -3.52 -14.94 -8.29
C LEU A 387 -2.65 -16.08 -7.77
N ILE A 388 -1.35 -16.05 -8.02
CA ILE A 388 -0.42 -17.17 -7.84
C ILE A 388 0.64 -16.81 -6.80
N GLY A 389 1.00 -17.76 -5.94
CA GLY A 389 2.11 -17.66 -4.99
C GLY A 389 3.05 -18.87 -5.06
N VAL A 390 4.35 -18.61 -5.10
CA VAL A 390 5.42 -19.64 -5.11
C VAL A 390 5.65 -20.19 -3.70
N ASN A 391 5.46 -21.49 -3.50
CA ASN A 391 5.58 -22.14 -2.19
C ASN A 391 7.03 -22.52 -1.82
N ASN A 392 8.02 -22.17 -2.65
CA ASN A 392 9.43 -22.39 -2.35
C ASN A 392 10.11 -21.04 -2.01
N PRO A 393 10.52 -20.80 -0.76
CA PRO A 393 11.22 -19.58 -0.38
C PRO A 393 12.76 -19.73 -0.39
N HIS A 394 13.34 -20.80 -0.94
CA HIS A 394 14.79 -21.08 -0.99
C HIS A 394 15.39 -21.02 -2.41
N ILE A 395 14.54 -20.85 -3.43
CA ILE A 395 14.90 -20.84 -4.85
C ILE A 395 15.27 -19.43 -5.35
N SER A 396 16.17 -19.32 -6.34
CA SER A 396 16.56 -18.04 -6.94
C SER A 396 15.48 -17.46 -7.85
N ILE A 397 15.54 -16.15 -8.14
CA ILE A 397 14.51 -15.47 -8.95
C ILE A 397 14.52 -15.94 -10.42
N GLU A 398 15.69 -16.35 -10.91
CA GLU A 398 15.91 -16.90 -12.25
C GLU A 398 15.24 -18.27 -12.40
N ALA A 399 15.40 -19.15 -11.40
CA ALA A 399 14.76 -20.46 -11.39
C ALA A 399 13.25 -20.38 -11.10
N ILE A 400 12.78 -19.38 -10.35
CA ILE A 400 11.34 -19.04 -10.31
C ILE A 400 10.83 -18.67 -11.70
N ARG A 401 11.50 -17.72 -12.38
CA ARG A 401 11.09 -17.24 -13.71
C ARG A 401 11.12 -18.34 -14.79
N ARG A 402 12.03 -19.31 -14.67
CA ARG A 402 12.13 -20.48 -15.56
C ARG A 402 11.08 -21.56 -15.26
N ASP A 403 10.89 -21.94 -13.98
CA ASP A 403 10.18 -23.18 -13.65
C ASP A 403 8.83 -22.99 -12.91
N TYR A 404 8.55 -21.80 -12.35
CA TYR A 404 7.39 -21.54 -11.47
C TYR A 404 6.38 -20.54 -12.06
N ILE A 405 6.70 -19.91 -13.19
CA ILE A 405 5.77 -19.07 -13.96
C ILE A 405 4.99 -19.97 -14.92
N VAL A 406 3.67 -20.07 -14.73
CA VAL A 406 2.78 -20.96 -15.51
C VAL A 406 1.83 -20.19 -16.44
N CYS A 407 1.97 -18.87 -16.55
CA CYS A 407 1.12 -17.99 -17.36
C CYS A 407 1.70 -16.56 -17.38
N ASN A 408 1.19 -15.70 -18.26
CA ASN A 408 1.66 -14.33 -18.46
C ASN A 408 1.33 -13.42 -17.27
N ASP A 409 2.35 -12.71 -16.74
CA ASP A 409 2.21 -11.91 -15.54
C ASP A 409 1.53 -10.55 -15.77
N ILE A 410 0.29 -10.41 -15.28
CA ILE A 410 -0.50 -9.17 -15.30
C ILE A 410 -0.51 -8.43 -13.95
N SER A 411 0.40 -8.74 -13.02
CA SER A 411 0.42 -8.14 -11.66
C SER A 411 0.41 -6.61 -11.64
N HIS A 412 1.03 -5.98 -12.65
CA HIS A 412 1.04 -4.53 -12.85
C HIS A 412 -0.37 -3.91 -13.03
N GLN A 413 -1.36 -4.72 -13.43
CA GLN A 413 -2.76 -4.33 -13.58
C GLN A 413 -3.55 -4.46 -12.27
N ILE A 414 -3.05 -5.25 -11.30
CA ILE A 414 -3.77 -5.67 -10.08
C ILE A 414 -3.59 -4.65 -8.95
N LYS A 415 -4.11 -3.44 -9.15
CA LYS A 415 -3.92 -2.27 -8.26
C LYS A 415 -4.67 -2.34 -6.91
N TYR A 416 -5.64 -3.25 -6.75
CA TYR A 416 -6.46 -3.36 -5.52
C TYR A 416 -5.85 -4.27 -4.43
N ILE A 417 -4.76 -4.97 -4.75
CA ILE A 417 -4.01 -5.82 -3.81
C ILE A 417 -2.80 -5.03 -3.29
N LYS A 418 -2.71 -4.84 -1.96
CA LYS A 418 -1.57 -4.15 -1.32
C LYS A 418 -0.39 -5.10 -1.10
N TRP A 419 0.15 -5.62 -2.20
CA TRP A 419 1.30 -6.55 -2.26
C TRP A 419 2.56 -5.88 -2.85
N ARG A 420 3.68 -6.61 -2.86
CA ARG A 420 4.77 -6.37 -3.83
C ARG A 420 4.98 -7.66 -4.61
N PRO A 421 4.47 -7.78 -5.86
CA PRO A 421 4.76 -8.94 -6.69
C PRO A 421 6.28 -9.05 -6.90
N GLU A 422 6.74 -10.26 -7.22
CA GLU A 422 8.16 -10.63 -7.36
C GLU A 422 9.09 -10.42 -6.14
N ASP A 423 8.74 -9.62 -5.12
CA ASP A 423 9.55 -9.42 -3.90
C ASP A 423 9.58 -10.72 -3.08
N ILE A 424 10.57 -11.56 -3.38
CA ILE A 424 10.74 -12.90 -2.81
C ILE A 424 10.69 -12.89 -1.28
N ARG A 425 11.20 -11.83 -0.63
CA ARG A 425 11.15 -11.61 0.84
C ARG A 425 9.75 -11.56 1.44
N ARG A 426 8.74 -11.31 0.60
CA ARG A 426 7.32 -11.24 0.93
C ARG A 426 6.54 -12.49 0.48
N GLY A 427 7.25 -13.50 -0.03
CA GLY A 427 6.71 -14.64 -0.76
C GLY A 427 6.48 -14.25 -2.22
N TYR A 428 7.29 -14.75 -3.15
CA TYR A 428 7.15 -14.43 -4.57
C TYR A 428 5.73 -14.78 -5.04
N SER A 429 5.04 -13.80 -5.62
CA SER A 429 3.63 -13.90 -6.04
C SER A 429 3.41 -13.07 -7.30
N TYR A 430 2.48 -13.51 -8.14
CA TYR A 430 2.14 -12.89 -9.42
C TYR A 430 0.66 -13.12 -9.80
N ALA A 431 0.20 -12.61 -10.94
CA ALA A 431 -1.20 -12.74 -11.38
C ALA A 431 -1.30 -13.03 -12.89
N CYS A 432 -2.36 -13.71 -13.31
CA CYS A 432 -2.64 -14.05 -14.70
C CYS A 432 -4.12 -13.87 -15.04
N SER A 433 -4.46 -13.81 -16.33
CA SER A 433 -5.86 -14.04 -16.75
C SER A 433 -6.28 -15.47 -16.42
N VAL A 434 -7.60 -15.71 -16.29
CA VAL A 434 -8.11 -17.04 -15.94
C VAL A 434 -7.82 -18.03 -17.06
N ASP A 435 -8.08 -17.68 -18.31
CA ASP A 435 -7.90 -18.59 -19.46
C ASP A 435 -6.45 -19.04 -19.63
N ASP A 436 -5.50 -18.12 -19.46
CA ASP A 436 -4.07 -18.43 -19.58
C ASP A 436 -3.57 -19.33 -18.44
N PHE A 437 -4.12 -19.15 -17.24
CA PHE A 437 -3.87 -20.04 -16.11
C PHE A 437 -4.53 -21.42 -16.31
N LEU A 438 -5.77 -21.48 -16.80
CA LEU A 438 -6.50 -22.74 -17.05
C LEU A 438 -5.80 -23.62 -18.09
N ARG A 439 -5.24 -23.02 -19.16
CA ARG A 439 -4.46 -23.75 -20.17
C ARG A 439 -3.26 -24.51 -19.59
N ASN A 440 -2.69 -24.03 -18.48
CA ASN A 440 -1.48 -24.58 -17.87
C ASN A 440 -1.76 -25.39 -16.58
N VAL A 441 -2.98 -25.37 -16.05
CA VAL A 441 -3.39 -26.07 -14.81
C VAL A 441 -4.54 -27.03 -15.12
N PRO A 442 -4.22 -28.25 -15.62
CA PRO A 442 -5.20 -29.14 -16.26
C PRO A 442 -6.26 -29.72 -15.34
N HIS A 443 -6.12 -29.60 -14.01
CA HIS A 443 -7.11 -30.08 -13.05
C HIS A 443 -8.28 -29.12 -12.79
N LEU A 444 -8.43 -28.08 -13.63
CA LEU A 444 -9.47 -27.06 -13.53
C LEU A 444 -10.47 -27.08 -14.70
N THR A 445 -10.61 -28.21 -15.40
CA THR A 445 -11.44 -28.40 -16.62
C THR A 445 -12.89 -27.89 -16.53
N ASN A 446 -13.46 -27.82 -15.34
CA ASN A 446 -14.88 -27.50 -15.12
C ASN A 446 -15.11 -26.04 -14.67
N ILE A 447 -14.17 -25.13 -14.98
CA ILE A 447 -14.32 -23.68 -14.76
C ILE A 447 -14.80 -23.01 -16.04
N THR A 448 -16.01 -22.46 -16.02
CA THR A 448 -16.55 -21.62 -17.10
C THR A 448 -16.54 -20.14 -16.70
N VAL A 449 -15.63 -19.40 -17.35
CA VAL A 449 -15.69 -17.94 -17.51
C VAL A 449 -16.43 -17.61 -18.80
N SER A 450 -16.97 -16.41 -18.93
CA SER A 450 -17.42 -15.92 -20.25
C SER A 450 -16.29 -15.15 -20.90
N MET A 451 -16.14 -15.36 -22.21
CA MET A 451 -15.40 -14.44 -23.06
C MET A 451 -15.92 -13.00 -22.85
N ASP A 452 -15.02 -12.01 -22.96
CA ASP A 452 -15.35 -10.61 -22.70
C ASP A 452 -16.53 -10.13 -23.55
N ARG A 453 -17.26 -9.08 -23.14
CA ARG A 453 -18.38 -8.53 -23.95
C ARG A 453 -17.94 -8.12 -25.37
N ARG A 454 -16.68 -7.73 -25.56
CA ARG A 454 -16.09 -7.51 -26.90
C ARG A 454 -15.99 -8.79 -27.72
N GLN A 455 -15.60 -9.90 -27.09
CA GLN A 455 -15.48 -11.21 -27.73
C GLN A 455 -16.85 -11.87 -27.97
N LEU A 456 -17.83 -11.65 -27.09
CA LEU A 456 -19.19 -12.16 -27.26
C LEU A 456 -19.90 -11.51 -28.46
N TRP A 457 -19.61 -10.23 -28.75
CA TRP A 457 -20.10 -9.54 -29.94
C TRP A 457 -19.62 -10.22 -31.24
N ILE A 458 -18.32 -10.54 -31.31
CA ILE A 458 -17.71 -11.28 -32.43
C ILE A 458 -18.40 -12.65 -32.64
N LEU A 459 -18.65 -13.39 -31.55
CA LEU A 459 -19.32 -14.70 -31.59
C LEU A 459 -20.81 -14.62 -31.99
N ILE A 460 -21.54 -13.59 -31.56
CA ILE A 460 -22.95 -13.40 -31.94
C ILE A 460 -23.09 -13.10 -33.43
N ASN A 461 -22.21 -12.27 -33.99
CA ASN A 461 -22.21 -11.97 -35.42
C ASN A 461 -21.91 -13.22 -36.28
N LEU A 462 -21.04 -14.12 -35.81
CA LEU A 462 -20.77 -15.40 -36.46
C LEU A 462 -21.96 -16.37 -36.43
N VAL A 463 -22.73 -16.42 -35.34
CA VAL A 463 -23.91 -17.31 -35.23
C VAL A 463 -25.08 -16.80 -36.09
N ASN A 464 -25.28 -15.48 -36.17
CA ASN A 464 -26.33 -14.88 -37.00
C ASN A 464 -26.13 -15.12 -38.51
N ALA A 465 -24.92 -15.47 -38.95
CA ALA A 465 -24.62 -15.80 -40.35
C ALA A 465 -25.13 -17.20 -40.79
N CYS A 466 -25.59 -18.06 -39.88
CA CYS A 466 -25.91 -19.47 -40.19
C CYS A 466 -27.40 -19.83 -40.25
N LEU A 467 -28.33 -18.91 -39.95
CA LEU A 467 -29.79 -19.15 -39.96
C LEU A 467 -30.53 -17.97 -40.59
N GLY A 468 -30.80 -18.03 -41.90
CA GLY A 468 -31.32 -16.90 -42.68
C GLY A 468 -32.83 -16.87 -42.90
N SER A 469 -33.34 -15.67 -43.20
CA SER A 469 -34.66 -15.35 -43.82
C SER A 469 -35.89 -15.55 -42.92
N VAL A 470 -36.93 -14.70 -42.85
CA VAL A 470 -37.33 -13.41 -43.49
C VAL A 470 -37.94 -12.54 -42.33
N VAL A 471 -38.11 -11.20 -42.31
CA VAL A 471 -38.80 -10.22 -43.18
C VAL A 471 -38.26 -8.81 -42.85
N ALA A 472 -38.33 -7.85 -43.80
CA ALA A 472 -37.80 -6.49 -43.65
C ALA A 472 -38.80 -5.43 -43.12
N SER A 473 -38.26 -4.35 -42.55
CA SER A 473 -38.80 -2.97 -42.64
C SER A 473 -37.67 -1.95 -42.43
N ASP A 474 -37.57 -0.95 -43.30
CA ASP A 474 -36.42 -0.03 -43.42
C ASP A 474 -36.38 1.13 -42.38
N TYR A 475 -35.42 2.05 -42.59
CA TYR A 475 -35.13 3.34 -41.89
C TYR A 475 -34.31 3.20 -40.58
N ILE A 476 -33.07 3.73 -40.46
CA ILE A 476 -32.22 4.58 -41.34
C ILE A 476 -30.75 4.15 -41.23
N ASN A 477 -30.00 4.17 -42.34
CA ASN A 477 -28.52 4.07 -42.36
C ASN A 477 -27.84 5.45 -42.39
N ASN A 478 -26.69 5.52 -41.72
CA ASN A 478 -25.52 6.40 -41.91
C ASN A 478 -24.58 6.04 -40.72
N ASP A 479 -23.66 5.08 -40.79
CA ASP A 479 -22.55 4.88 -41.74
C ASP A 479 -21.32 5.77 -41.41
N ASP A 480 -20.12 5.36 -41.86
CA ASP A 480 -18.77 5.74 -41.41
C ASP A 480 -18.29 5.11 -40.08
N SER A 481 -17.92 3.82 -40.12
CA SER A 481 -16.81 3.29 -39.31
C SER A 481 -15.50 3.40 -40.11
N GLY A 482 -14.56 4.18 -39.58
CA GLY A 482 -13.19 4.27 -40.06
C GLY A 482 -12.29 3.19 -39.44
N CYS A 483 -11.07 3.06 -39.96
CA CYS A 483 -10.09 2.09 -39.46
C CYS A 483 -9.36 2.60 -38.20
N THR A 484 -8.90 1.65 -37.39
CA THR A 484 -8.10 1.86 -36.19
C THR A 484 -6.88 0.95 -36.19
N ILE A 485 -5.69 1.49 -35.90
CA ILE A 485 -4.46 0.72 -35.68
C ILE A 485 -3.96 1.01 -34.27
N ASN A 486 -3.98 0.01 -33.38
CA ASN A 486 -3.38 0.14 -32.04
C ASN A 486 -1.92 -0.28 -32.09
N ILE A 487 -0.99 0.66 -31.90
CA ILE A 487 0.45 0.38 -31.99
C ILE A 487 0.97 -0.63 -30.94
N ASN A 488 0.20 -0.87 -29.87
CA ASN A 488 0.51 -1.84 -28.82
C ASN A 488 -0.12 -3.23 -29.06
N GLY A 489 -0.94 -3.42 -30.09
CA GLY A 489 -1.69 -4.65 -30.34
C GLY A 489 -1.65 -5.15 -31.80
N ASP A 490 -1.71 -4.24 -32.76
CA ASP A 490 -1.92 -4.54 -34.19
C ASP A 490 -0.64 -4.48 -35.03
N LEU A 491 0.51 -4.22 -34.41
CA LEU A 491 1.81 -4.34 -35.08
C LEU A 491 2.35 -5.77 -34.92
N SER A 492 2.98 -6.26 -35.98
CA SER A 492 3.71 -7.53 -36.00
C SER A 492 5.11 -7.37 -35.38
N ASP A 493 5.83 -8.48 -35.23
CA ASP A 493 7.28 -8.46 -35.08
C ASP A 493 7.87 -9.38 -36.16
N VAL A 494 8.59 -8.90 -37.17
CA VAL A 494 9.10 -7.52 -37.36
C VAL A 494 8.09 -6.57 -38.00
N GLN A 495 7.82 -5.43 -37.35
CA GLN A 495 6.92 -4.38 -37.85
C GLN A 495 7.47 -3.52 -39.02
N PRO A 496 6.60 -3.12 -39.99
CA PRO A 496 6.91 -2.08 -40.98
C PRO A 496 6.94 -0.67 -40.37
N LEU A 497 7.45 0.30 -41.14
CA LEU A 497 7.25 1.73 -40.87
C LEU A 497 5.88 2.17 -41.39
N ILE A 498 5.14 2.97 -40.62
CA ILE A 498 3.86 3.59 -41.04
C ILE A 498 4.11 5.04 -41.46
N ILE A 499 3.80 5.36 -42.70
CA ILE A 499 4.25 6.57 -43.40
C ILE A 499 3.05 7.29 -44.00
N LYS A 500 3.06 8.64 -43.95
CA LYS A 500 2.02 9.45 -44.60
C LYS A 500 2.25 9.49 -46.12
N PRO A 501 1.25 9.16 -46.97
CA PRO A 501 1.44 9.05 -48.41
C PRO A 501 2.12 10.26 -49.05
N GLY A 502 3.11 10.00 -49.91
CA GLY A 502 3.92 11.00 -50.60
C GLY A 502 4.84 11.86 -49.72
N ALA A 503 4.72 11.81 -48.39
CA ALA A 503 5.45 12.67 -47.45
C ALA A 503 6.65 11.97 -46.80
N ALA A 504 7.66 12.74 -46.39
CA ALA A 504 8.79 12.24 -45.60
C ALA A 504 8.47 12.28 -44.08
N ALA A 505 7.32 11.72 -43.69
CA ALA A 505 6.79 11.80 -42.33
C ALA A 505 6.09 10.51 -41.91
N PHE A 506 6.26 10.13 -40.64
CA PHE A 506 5.48 9.08 -40.01
C PHE A 506 4.02 9.52 -39.80
N ILE A 507 3.10 8.56 -39.74
CA ILE A 507 1.82 8.75 -39.07
C ILE A 507 2.04 8.51 -37.56
N TYR A 508 1.30 9.20 -36.71
CA TYR A 508 1.31 8.97 -35.25
C TYR A 508 -0.13 8.82 -34.74
N PRO A 509 -0.35 8.15 -33.60
CA PRO A 509 -1.63 8.15 -32.90
C PRO A 509 -2.16 9.57 -32.65
N GLU A 510 -3.47 9.72 -32.58
CA GLU A 510 -4.09 10.98 -32.15
C GLU A 510 -4.36 11.01 -30.64
N ASP A 511 -4.31 9.85 -29.98
CA ASP A 511 -4.65 9.68 -28.57
C ASP A 511 -3.50 9.13 -27.70
N ARG A 512 -3.73 9.13 -26.38
CA ARG A 512 -2.80 8.63 -25.36
C ARG A 512 -2.78 7.10 -25.25
N ASN A 513 -3.72 6.39 -25.88
CA ASN A 513 -3.81 4.93 -25.83
C ASN A 513 -2.93 4.28 -26.93
N GLY A 514 -2.47 5.07 -27.90
CA GLY A 514 -1.66 4.61 -29.01
C GLY A 514 -2.48 4.15 -30.22
N ILE A 515 -3.68 4.71 -30.40
CA ILE A 515 -4.56 4.39 -31.52
C ILE A 515 -4.43 5.45 -32.63
N ILE A 516 -4.12 4.98 -33.84
CA ILE A 516 -4.22 5.75 -35.08
C ILE A 516 -5.64 5.54 -35.62
N TYR A 517 -6.33 6.62 -35.95
CA TYR A 517 -7.65 6.61 -36.60
C TYR A 517 -7.48 7.02 -38.07
N LEU A 518 -8.27 6.42 -38.97
CA LEU A 518 -8.25 6.68 -40.41
C LEU A 518 -9.68 6.61 -40.96
N ASP A 519 -10.06 7.55 -41.82
CA ASP A 519 -11.39 7.57 -42.45
C ASP A 519 -11.55 6.40 -43.46
N ASN A 520 -12.80 6.02 -43.76
CA ASN A 520 -13.06 4.94 -44.71
C ASN A 520 -12.45 5.27 -46.09
N GLY A 521 -11.69 4.33 -46.66
CA GLY A 521 -10.97 4.53 -47.91
C GLY A 521 -9.72 5.43 -47.84
N GLN A 522 -9.32 5.92 -46.66
CA GLN A 522 -8.08 6.67 -46.48
C GLN A 522 -6.85 5.78 -46.72
N GLU A 523 -5.88 6.29 -47.49
CA GLU A 523 -4.64 5.59 -47.79
C GLU A 523 -3.50 5.93 -46.82
N ILE A 524 -2.66 4.95 -46.54
CA ILE A 524 -1.40 5.03 -45.77
C ILE A 524 -0.29 4.28 -46.52
N GLU A 525 0.97 4.64 -46.28
CA GLU A 525 2.11 3.90 -46.82
C GLU A 525 2.76 3.02 -45.73
N ILE A 526 3.11 1.79 -46.10
CA ILE A 526 3.85 0.85 -45.25
C ILE A 526 5.18 0.45 -45.92
N TYR A 527 6.26 0.41 -45.16
CA TYR A 527 7.62 0.21 -45.69
C TYR A 527 8.48 -0.79 -44.90
N CYS A 528 9.22 -1.62 -45.64
CA CYS A 528 10.20 -2.59 -45.16
C CYS A 528 11.48 -2.53 -46.01
N SER A 529 12.64 -2.24 -45.41
CA SER A 529 13.91 -2.05 -46.13
C SER A 529 14.41 -3.26 -46.93
N ASN A 530 13.98 -4.47 -46.55
CA ASN A 530 14.36 -5.73 -47.19
C ASN A 530 13.11 -6.51 -47.70
N GLY A 531 12.02 -5.80 -48.00
CA GLY A 531 10.75 -6.37 -48.43
C GLY A 531 9.90 -6.95 -47.30
N PHE A 532 8.67 -7.34 -47.64
CA PHE A 532 7.72 -7.94 -46.71
C PHE A 532 7.91 -9.46 -46.62
N ASN A 533 7.85 -9.97 -45.39
CA ASN A 533 7.72 -11.39 -45.09
C ASN A 533 6.26 -11.84 -45.22
N SER A 534 5.33 -10.97 -44.86
CA SER A 534 3.91 -11.10 -45.15
C SER A 534 3.31 -9.71 -45.38
N PRO A 535 2.43 -9.52 -46.37
CA PRO A 535 2.12 -10.44 -47.46
C PRO A 535 3.32 -10.69 -48.39
N VAL A 536 3.44 -11.92 -48.90
CA VAL A 536 4.52 -12.32 -49.82
C VAL A 536 4.29 -11.75 -51.21
N GLY A 537 5.35 -11.24 -51.84
CA GLY A 537 5.30 -10.65 -53.20
C GLY A 537 5.22 -9.12 -53.24
N ILE A 538 5.05 -8.47 -52.07
CA ILE A 538 5.07 -7.02 -51.95
C ILE A 538 6.53 -6.52 -51.88
N ALA A 539 6.83 -5.48 -52.67
CA ALA A 539 8.13 -4.79 -52.71
C ALA A 539 8.38 -3.97 -51.42
N ASN A 540 9.52 -3.27 -51.33
CA ASN A 540 9.92 -2.55 -50.11
C ASN A 540 8.92 -1.48 -49.62
N LEU A 541 8.01 -1.00 -50.46
CA LEU A 541 6.97 -0.01 -50.15
C LEU A 541 5.63 -0.48 -50.71
N ALA A 542 4.54 -0.30 -49.95
CA ALA A 542 3.18 -0.47 -50.43
C ALA A 542 2.24 0.62 -49.91
N THR A 543 1.23 0.95 -50.70
CA THR A 543 0.06 1.72 -50.24
C THR A 543 -0.98 0.74 -49.72
N ALA A 544 -1.47 0.98 -48.51
CA ALA A 544 -2.56 0.25 -47.86
C ALA A 544 -3.74 1.20 -47.66
N LYS A 545 -4.93 0.78 -48.07
CA LYS A 545 -6.16 1.57 -48.04
C LYS A 545 -7.08 1.07 -46.94
N CYS A 546 -7.56 1.94 -46.06
CA CYS A 546 -8.55 1.60 -45.05
C CYS A 546 -9.83 1.05 -45.69
N VAL A 547 -10.36 -0.05 -45.14
CA VAL A 547 -11.66 -0.65 -45.52
C VAL A 547 -12.68 -0.55 -44.39
N ASP A 548 -12.37 -1.10 -43.21
CA ASP A 548 -13.17 -1.02 -41.98
C ASP A 548 -12.36 -1.57 -40.79
N GLU A 549 -12.65 -1.18 -39.55
CA GLU A 549 -11.97 -1.58 -38.31
C GLU A 549 -10.42 -1.75 -38.41
N ASN A 550 -9.91 -2.98 -38.56
CA ASN A 550 -8.47 -3.29 -38.62
C ASN A 550 -8.03 -3.75 -40.03
N LEU A 551 -8.92 -3.61 -41.02
CA LEU A 551 -8.82 -4.20 -42.35
C LEU A 551 -8.34 -3.18 -43.39
N PHE A 552 -7.29 -3.55 -44.12
CA PHE A 552 -6.63 -2.72 -45.11
C PHE A 552 -6.46 -3.47 -46.43
N GLU A 553 -6.87 -2.84 -47.53
CA GLU A 553 -6.66 -3.36 -48.87
C GLU A 553 -5.28 -2.98 -49.39
N VAL A 554 -4.53 -3.96 -49.90
CA VAL A 554 -3.29 -3.76 -50.66
C VAL A 554 -3.39 -4.56 -51.96
N GLN A 555 -3.21 -3.91 -53.10
CA GLN A 555 -3.28 -4.52 -54.44
C GLN A 555 -4.61 -5.29 -54.71
N GLY A 556 -5.74 -4.84 -54.14
CA GLY A 556 -7.04 -5.51 -54.28
C GLY A 556 -7.26 -6.70 -53.33
N VAL A 557 -6.37 -6.92 -52.35
CA VAL A 557 -6.49 -8.00 -51.35
C VAL A 557 -6.58 -7.39 -49.94
N PRO A 558 -7.59 -7.75 -49.13
CA PRO A 558 -7.71 -7.26 -47.75
C PRO A 558 -6.85 -8.07 -46.77
N TYR A 559 -6.20 -7.36 -45.85
CA TYR A 559 -5.37 -7.88 -44.77
C TYR A 559 -5.70 -7.17 -43.45
N ASN A 560 -5.53 -7.84 -42.31
CA ASN A 560 -5.52 -7.13 -41.02
C ASN A 560 -4.20 -6.37 -40.91
N PHE A 561 -4.14 -5.23 -40.20
CA PHE A 561 -2.89 -4.47 -40.12
C PHE A 561 -1.73 -5.28 -39.50
N LYS A 562 -2.05 -6.27 -38.66
CA LYS A 562 -1.10 -7.20 -38.05
C LYS A 562 -0.50 -8.23 -39.01
N ASP A 563 -1.09 -8.44 -40.17
CA ASP A 563 -0.61 -9.40 -41.18
C ASP A 563 0.60 -8.83 -41.96
N PHE A 564 0.83 -7.52 -41.90
CA PHE A 564 2.01 -6.86 -42.47
C PHE A 564 3.25 -7.05 -41.58
N SER A 565 4.26 -7.75 -42.08
CA SER A 565 5.56 -7.97 -41.41
C SER A 565 6.73 -7.87 -42.38
N CYS A 566 7.86 -7.32 -41.92
CA CYS A 566 9.10 -7.24 -42.70
C CYS A 566 9.93 -8.53 -42.60
N THR A 567 10.78 -8.77 -43.59
CA THR A 567 11.82 -9.83 -43.53
C THR A 567 12.91 -9.56 -42.50
N GLN A 568 13.22 -8.29 -42.26
CA GLN A 568 14.23 -7.79 -41.31
C GLN A 568 13.82 -6.43 -40.76
N ILE A 569 14.35 -6.04 -39.59
CA ILE A 569 14.10 -4.73 -38.97
C ILE A 569 14.46 -3.62 -39.97
N PRO A 570 13.56 -2.64 -40.24
CA PRO A 570 13.85 -1.54 -41.15
C PRO A 570 15.19 -0.85 -40.83
N THR A 571 16.01 -0.68 -41.87
CA THR A 571 17.37 -0.16 -41.75
C THR A 571 17.33 1.34 -41.50
N HIS A 572 17.88 1.77 -40.37
CA HIS A 572 18.04 3.16 -40.01
C HIS A 572 19.45 3.63 -40.36
N VAL A 573 19.58 4.91 -40.71
CA VAL A 573 20.81 5.54 -41.19
C VAL A 573 21.03 6.85 -40.44
N ALA A 574 22.30 7.15 -40.15
CA ALA A 574 22.76 8.43 -39.62
C ALA A 574 23.67 9.09 -40.65
N ARG A 575 23.37 10.33 -41.07
CA ARG A 575 24.10 11.01 -42.16
C ARG A 575 24.32 12.50 -41.89
N LYS A 576 25.42 13.05 -42.41
CA LYS A 576 25.76 14.48 -42.32
C LYS A 576 24.83 15.30 -43.21
N THR A 577 24.39 16.46 -42.73
CA THR A 577 23.53 17.39 -43.51
C THR A 577 24.30 18.51 -44.20
N GLY A 578 25.60 18.69 -43.92
CA GLY A 578 26.39 19.83 -44.38
C GLY A 578 26.18 21.13 -43.58
N LYS A 579 25.23 21.17 -42.63
CA LYS A 579 24.93 22.38 -41.84
C LYS A 579 25.71 22.40 -40.54
N LYS A 580 26.44 23.49 -40.26
CA LYS A 580 27.04 23.70 -38.94
C LYS A 580 25.99 24.05 -37.90
N CYS A 581 26.14 23.48 -36.70
CA CYS A 581 25.24 23.65 -35.57
C CYS A 581 25.91 24.40 -34.40
N TYR A 582 27.22 24.22 -34.20
CA TYR A 582 28.03 24.98 -33.23
C TYR A 582 29.52 24.87 -33.57
N GLU A 583 30.27 25.98 -33.65
CA GLU A 583 31.69 26.01 -34.05
C GLU A 583 31.99 25.10 -35.28
N ASN A 584 32.74 24.01 -35.08
CA ASN A 584 33.10 23.04 -36.11
C ASN A 584 32.09 21.89 -36.27
N ALA A 585 31.18 21.72 -35.31
CA ALA A 585 30.19 20.66 -35.25
C ALA A 585 29.06 20.81 -36.26
N GLU A 586 28.52 19.67 -36.69
CA GLU A 586 27.57 19.56 -37.79
C GLU A 586 26.28 18.87 -37.38
N GLU A 587 25.15 19.26 -37.98
CA GLU A 587 23.87 18.56 -37.85
C GLU A 587 23.97 17.21 -38.57
N VAL A 588 23.97 16.13 -37.80
CA VAL A 588 23.79 14.74 -38.27
C VAL A 588 22.32 14.40 -38.09
N GLU A 589 21.66 13.92 -39.15
CA GLU A 589 20.28 13.45 -39.09
C GLU A 589 20.20 11.93 -38.99
N ILE A 590 19.31 11.43 -38.12
CA ILE A 590 19.09 10.00 -37.87
C ILE A 590 17.65 9.65 -38.24
N GLY A 591 17.48 8.63 -39.08
CA GLY A 591 16.20 8.31 -39.70
C GLY A 591 16.25 7.06 -40.56
N PHE A 592 15.34 6.96 -41.53
CA PHE A 592 15.24 5.83 -42.47
C PHE A 592 15.20 6.37 -43.91
N ASP A 593 16.01 5.81 -44.80
CA ASP A 593 15.92 6.07 -46.24
C ASP A 593 14.77 5.25 -46.85
N VAL A 594 13.77 5.93 -47.43
CA VAL A 594 12.54 5.37 -47.97
C VAL A 594 12.42 5.80 -49.44
N GLY A 595 13.08 5.05 -50.32
CA GLY A 595 13.24 5.41 -51.72
C GLY A 595 14.14 6.64 -51.86
N ASN A 596 13.56 7.77 -52.30
CA ASN A 596 14.24 9.07 -52.37
C ASN A 596 13.93 9.99 -51.17
N ARG A 597 13.09 9.56 -50.22
CA ARG A 597 12.76 10.32 -48.99
C ARG A 597 13.64 9.86 -47.84
N PHE A 598 13.90 10.75 -46.89
CA PHE A 598 14.50 10.41 -45.60
C PHE A 598 13.55 10.76 -44.47
N LEU A 599 13.09 9.76 -43.73
CA LEU A 599 12.21 9.94 -42.57
C LEU A 599 13.07 10.19 -41.34
N LYS A 600 13.41 11.47 -41.10
CA LYS A 600 14.13 11.91 -39.92
C LYS A 600 13.32 11.64 -38.65
N VAL A 601 13.94 10.97 -37.68
CA VAL A 601 13.41 10.73 -36.33
C VAL A 601 13.94 11.79 -35.36
N PHE A 602 15.25 12.08 -35.42
CA PHE A 602 15.90 13.13 -34.64
C PHE A 602 17.17 13.65 -35.34
N GLU A 603 17.68 14.80 -34.89
CA GLU A 603 18.96 15.37 -35.32
C GLU A 603 19.93 15.49 -34.13
N VAL A 604 21.23 15.38 -34.38
CA VAL A 604 22.30 15.51 -33.38
C VAL A 604 23.33 16.52 -33.86
N CYS A 605 23.72 17.45 -32.99
CA CYS A 605 24.87 18.33 -33.21
C CYS A 605 26.15 17.61 -32.77
N HIS A 606 26.98 17.19 -33.72
CA HIS A 606 28.15 16.34 -33.50
C HIS A 606 29.47 17.03 -33.91
N ASP A 607 30.45 17.03 -33.01
CA ASP A 607 31.80 17.53 -33.22
C ASP A 607 32.75 16.36 -33.53
N GLU A 608 33.08 16.19 -34.80
CA GLU A 608 33.95 15.11 -35.30
C GLU A 608 35.44 15.32 -34.96
N ILE A 609 35.83 16.51 -34.49
CA ILE A 609 37.20 16.82 -34.05
C ILE A 609 37.34 16.48 -32.56
N ARG A 610 36.33 16.84 -31.74
CA ARG A 610 36.27 16.55 -30.30
C ARG A 610 35.60 15.21 -29.97
N GLU A 611 35.08 14.49 -30.97
CA GLU A 611 34.28 13.25 -30.86
C GLU A 611 33.11 13.36 -29.86
N ALA A 612 32.44 14.53 -29.86
CA ALA A 612 31.47 14.93 -28.85
C ALA A 612 30.07 15.21 -29.43
N ASN A 613 29.02 14.98 -28.64
CA ASN A 613 27.63 15.28 -29.00
C ASN A 613 27.11 16.43 -28.12
N TYR A 614 26.93 17.62 -28.68
CA TYR A 614 26.48 18.78 -27.92
C TYR A 614 24.99 18.69 -27.57
N TYR A 615 24.14 18.28 -28.52
CA TYR A 615 22.73 17.97 -28.26
C TYR A 615 22.15 17.00 -29.29
N ALA A 616 21.14 16.24 -28.87
CA ALA A 616 20.14 15.63 -29.74
C ALA A 616 18.83 16.43 -29.63
N LYS A 617 18.14 16.61 -30.75
CA LYS A 617 16.89 17.36 -30.83
C LYS A 617 15.81 16.56 -31.56
N TYR A 618 14.64 16.54 -30.95
CA TYR A 618 13.47 15.76 -31.36
C TYR A 618 12.20 16.47 -30.90
N ARG A 619 11.05 15.79 -31.00
CA ARG A 619 9.73 16.37 -30.67
C ARG A 619 8.94 15.44 -29.77
N LEU A 620 8.27 16.00 -28.77
CA LEU A 620 7.23 15.35 -28.01
C LEU A 620 5.86 15.90 -28.41
N THR A 621 4.88 15.01 -28.47
CA THR A 621 3.45 15.26 -28.75
C THR A 621 2.60 14.47 -27.74
N PRO A 622 1.28 14.70 -27.64
CA PRO A 622 0.41 13.95 -26.72
C PRO A 622 0.44 12.43 -26.94
N ALA A 623 0.64 12.00 -28.19
CA ALA A 623 0.72 10.59 -28.60
C ALA A 623 1.91 9.82 -27.97
N ASN A 624 2.93 10.53 -27.49
CA ASN A 624 4.09 9.92 -26.83
C ASN A 624 3.74 9.25 -25.48
N GLU A 625 2.55 9.45 -24.90
CA GLU A 625 2.10 8.65 -23.76
C GLU A 625 1.73 7.20 -24.16
N GLY A 626 1.28 6.99 -25.40
CA GLY A 626 0.84 5.70 -25.93
C GLY A 626 1.95 4.76 -26.43
N TYR A 627 3.23 5.13 -26.28
CA TYR A 627 4.41 4.44 -26.84
C TYR A 627 4.48 2.93 -26.58
N GLN A 628 5.10 2.18 -27.50
CA GLN A 628 5.26 0.71 -27.39
C GLN A 628 6.15 0.30 -26.20
N ARG A 629 5.53 -0.09 -25.08
CA ARG A 629 6.21 -0.21 -23.76
C ARG A 629 7.13 -1.43 -23.60
N SER A 630 6.93 -2.49 -24.39
CA SER A 630 7.61 -3.79 -24.21
C SER A 630 8.44 -4.28 -25.41
N TYR A 631 8.56 -3.49 -26.48
CA TYR A 631 9.29 -3.92 -27.69
C TYR A 631 10.80 -4.05 -27.43
N PRO A 632 11.51 -5.06 -27.98
CA PRO A 632 12.91 -5.35 -27.69
C PRO A 632 13.92 -4.19 -27.79
N ARG A 633 15.11 -4.42 -27.21
CA ARG A 633 16.28 -3.53 -27.28
C ARG A 633 17.38 -4.21 -28.13
N PRO A 634 17.79 -3.63 -29.27
CA PRO A 634 18.95 -4.09 -30.02
C PRO A 634 20.27 -3.56 -29.41
N ARG A 635 21.44 -3.95 -29.95
CA ARG A 635 22.77 -3.58 -29.41
C ARG A 635 23.29 -2.27 -30.04
N PHE A 636 23.83 -1.35 -29.24
CA PHE A 636 24.38 -0.07 -29.71
C PHE A 636 25.26 -0.24 -30.97
N ILE A 637 25.02 0.62 -31.97
CA ILE A 637 25.76 0.64 -33.24
C ILE A 637 26.67 1.88 -33.23
N THR A 638 27.94 1.69 -33.59
CA THR A 638 28.89 2.80 -33.78
C THR A 638 28.86 3.24 -35.23
N GLY A 639 28.50 4.50 -35.50
CA GLY A 639 28.60 5.10 -36.83
C GLY A 639 30.04 5.49 -37.18
N SER A 640 30.30 5.83 -38.44
CA SER A 640 31.63 6.19 -38.96
C SER A 640 32.24 7.48 -38.38
N PHE A 641 31.50 8.21 -37.53
CA PHE A 641 31.86 9.49 -36.93
C PHE A 641 32.95 9.41 -35.83
N PHE A 642 33.35 8.21 -35.41
CA PHE A 642 34.29 7.98 -34.29
C PHE A 642 35.64 7.37 -34.73
N ASP A 643 36.12 7.73 -35.93
CA ASP A 643 37.46 7.40 -36.44
C ASP A 643 37.86 5.91 -36.26
N GLY A 644 36.95 5.00 -36.61
CA GLY A 644 37.14 3.55 -36.53
C GLY A 644 37.13 2.93 -35.12
N LYS A 645 36.93 3.72 -34.06
CA LYS A 645 37.01 3.24 -32.66
C LYS A 645 35.85 2.32 -32.29
N ASN A 646 36.16 1.27 -31.52
CA ASN A 646 35.15 0.49 -30.82
C ASN A 646 34.67 1.25 -29.56
N VAL A 647 33.70 2.15 -29.76
CA VAL A 647 33.14 2.98 -28.67
C VAL A 647 32.47 2.11 -27.59
N ASP A 648 31.90 0.95 -27.94
CA ASP A 648 31.24 0.08 -26.96
C ASP A 648 32.22 -0.50 -25.92
N ALA A 649 33.45 -0.81 -26.34
CA ALA A 649 34.51 -1.31 -25.46
C ALA A 649 34.98 -0.27 -24.43
N LEU A 650 34.96 1.02 -24.77
CA LEU A 650 35.29 2.13 -23.85
C LEU A 650 34.31 2.21 -22.67
N TYR A 651 33.09 1.72 -22.83
CA TYR A 651 32.09 1.66 -21.76
C TYR A 651 32.15 0.37 -20.91
N SER A 652 33.25 -0.39 -21.00
CA SER A 652 33.52 -1.50 -20.08
C SER A 652 34.23 -1.01 -18.80
N ARG A 653 33.87 -1.58 -17.64
CA ARG A 653 34.48 -1.21 -16.34
C ARG A 653 36.00 -1.42 -16.30
N ALA A 654 36.51 -2.41 -17.04
CA ALA A 654 37.94 -2.69 -17.13
C ALA A 654 38.68 -1.54 -17.84
N VAL A 655 38.23 -1.14 -19.03
CA VAL A 655 38.83 -0.03 -19.78
C VAL A 655 38.66 1.28 -19.02
N GLN A 656 37.50 1.55 -18.40
CA GLN A 656 37.31 2.76 -17.57
C GLN A 656 38.32 2.85 -16.42
N ARG A 657 38.55 1.75 -15.69
CA ARG A 657 39.55 1.72 -14.60
C ARG A 657 40.96 1.93 -15.14
N GLU A 658 41.33 1.31 -16.25
CA GLU A 658 42.64 1.48 -16.89
C GLU A 658 42.86 2.93 -17.37
N THR A 659 41.91 3.49 -18.13
CA THR A 659 41.98 4.87 -18.64
C THR A 659 42.02 5.89 -17.51
N ILE A 660 41.18 5.75 -16.48
CA ILE A 660 41.17 6.66 -15.33
C ILE A 660 42.46 6.51 -14.51
N ALA A 661 42.94 5.29 -14.25
CA ALA A 661 44.21 5.06 -13.56
C ALA A 661 45.40 5.76 -14.26
N GLY A 662 45.44 5.72 -15.59
CA GLY A 662 46.43 6.45 -16.39
C GLY A 662 46.27 7.97 -16.32
N LEU A 663 45.04 8.48 -16.29
CA LEU A 663 44.77 9.93 -16.20
C LEU A 663 45.02 10.52 -14.80
N ILE A 664 44.80 9.76 -13.73
CA ILE A 664 44.90 10.24 -12.33
C ILE A 664 46.15 9.72 -11.59
N GLY A 665 47.00 8.94 -12.27
CA GLY A 665 48.28 8.45 -11.75
C GLY A 665 48.16 7.39 -10.64
N SER A 666 47.01 6.74 -10.48
CA SER A 666 46.80 5.72 -9.43
C SER A 666 45.67 4.75 -9.77
N PHE A 667 46.01 3.46 -9.88
CA PHE A 667 45.03 2.38 -10.10
C PHE A 667 44.14 2.15 -8.86
N GLN A 668 44.72 2.26 -7.66
CA GLN A 668 43.97 2.12 -6.41
C GLN A 668 42.97 3.27 -6.19
N LEU A 669 43.30 4.49 -6.62
CA LEU A 669 42.36 5.60 -6.60
C LEU A 669 41.28 5.43 -7.69
N ALA A 670 41.64 4.96 -8.87
CA ALA A 670 40.69 4.69 -9.96
C ALA A 670 39.66 3.62 -9.57
N GLU A 671 40.03 2.63 -8.75
CA GLU A 671 39.09 1.67 -8.16
C GLU A 671 38.09 2.31 -7.19
N THR A 672 38.41 3.42 -6.52
CA THR A 672 37.43 4.14 -5.69
C THR A 672 36.46 5.00 -6.50
N TYR A 673 36.86 5.42 -7.71
CA TYR A 673 35.98 6.17 -8.62
C TYR A 673 35.11 5.27 -9.51
N ILE A 674 35.61 4.07 -9.86
CA ILE A 674 34.91 3.04 -10.64
C ILE A 674 35.14 1.68 -9.95
N GLU A 675 34.32 1.37 -8.95
CA GLU A 675 34.47 0.15 -8.15
C GLU A 675 34.16 -1.11 -8.97
N ALA A 676 34.86 -2.22 -8.67
CA ALA A 676 34.64 -3.48 -9.35
C ALA A 676 33.21 -4.03 -9.16
N THR A 677 32.61 -3.83 -7.98
CA THR A 677 31.43 -4.56 -7.49
C THR A 677 30.18 -3.72 -7.23
N SER A 678 30.24 -2.38 -7.27
CA SER A 678 29.06 -1.51 -7.09
C SER A 678 28.43 -1.08 -8.42
N ASP A 679 27.45 -0.17 -8.38
CA ASP A 679 26.79 0.39 -9.58
C ASP A 679 27.43 1.71 -10.07
N ILE A 680 28.53 2.16 -9.45
CA ILE A 680 29.22 3.41 -9.80
C ILE A 680 30.20 3.16 -10.96
N PHE A 681 29.72 3.33 -12.19
CA PHE A 681 30.51 3.27 -13.42
C PHE A 681 29.83 4.08 -14.54
N MET A 682 30.58 4.51 -15.56
CA MET A 682 29.98 5.20 -16.70
C MET A 682 29.24 4.19 -17.57
N SER A 683 27.94 4.41 -17.79
CA SER A 683 27.12 3.58 -18.67
C SER A 683 26.70 4.36 -19.92
N ARG A 684 26.21 3.65 -20.95
CA ARG A 684 25.95 4.22 -22.28
C ARG A 684 24.68 5.07 -22.29
N GLY A 685 24.86 6.39 -22.28
CA GLY A 685 23.80 7.40 -22.29
C GLY A 685 23.00 7.47 -23.58
N HIS A 686 21.73 7.90 -23.48
CA HIS A 686 20.91 8.34 -24.59
C HIS A 686 20.59 9.83 -24.40
N LEU A 687 20.80 10.65 -25.44
CA LEU A 687 20.30 12.03 -25.45
C LEU A 687 18.84 12.07 -25.91
N ALA A 688 18.49 11.30 -26.95
CA ALA A 688 17.11 11.02 -27.31
C ALA A 688 16.75 9.60 -26.85
N ALA A 689 15.80 9.47 -25.91
CA ALA A 689 15.44 8.19 -25.29
C ALA A 689 14.29 7.49 -26.05
N LYS A 690 14.33 6.15 -26.20
CA LYS A 690 13.24 5.34 -26.80
C LYS A 690 11.83 5.80 -26.42
N VAL A 691 11.66 6.04 -25.13
CA VAL A 691 10.36 6.30 -24.52
C VAL A 691 9.78 7.63 -24.99
N ASP A 692 10.63 8.57 -25.43
CA ASP A 692 10.25 9.81 -26.10
C ASP A 692 9.96 9.61 -27.61
N PHE A 693 9.91 8.36 -28.09
CA PHE A 693 9.47 7.96 -29.43
C PHE A 693 8.35 6.92 -29.38
N ILE A 694 7.54 6.86 -30.44
CA ILE A 694 6.26 6.13 -30.45
C ILE A 694 6.43 4.67 -30.92
N TYR A 695 7.30 4.41 -31.89
CA TYR A 695 7.47 3.11 -32.55
C TYR A 695 8.64 2.28 -32.01
N GLY A 696 8.44 0.97 -31.94
CA GLY A 696 9.32 -0.01 -31.28
C GLY A 696 10.70 -0.16 -31.89
N SER A 697 10.84 0.08 -33.20
CA SER A 697 12.09 0.01 -33.98
C SER A 697 13.15 1.05 -33.58
N GLN A 698 12.89 1.88 -32.56
CA GLN A 698 13.72 3.01 -32.14
C GLN A 698 14.24 2.84 -30.70
N TRP A 699 15.30 2.03 -30.56
CA TRP A 699 16.45 2.15 -29.63
C TRP A 699 16.29 2.64 -28.18
N GLN A 700 16.55 1.74 -27.21
CA GLN A 700 16.57 1.93 -25.74
C GLN A 700 17.99 1.62 -25.19
N ARG A 701 18.42 1.97 -23.97
CA ARG A 701 17.89 2.73 -22.81
C ARG A 701 19.11 3.34 -22.10
N PHE A 702 18.94 4.37 -21.26
CA PHE A 702 19.90 4.72 -20.20
C PHE A 702 19.36 4.35 -18.80
N ASN A 703 20.11 4.58 -17.73
CA ASN A 703 19.73 4.14 -16.38
C ASN A 703 20.12 5.16 -15.30
N ALA A 704 19.20 6.05 -14.95
CA ALA A 704 19.28 6.89 -13.75
C ALA A 704 17.84 7.25 -13.31
N LEU A 705 17.47 6.89 -12.07
CA LEU A 705 16.08 6.99 -11.57
C LEU A 705 15.50 8.41 -11.68
N ASN A 706 16.33 9.44 -11.50
CA ASN A 706 15.91 10.85 -11.60
C ASN A 706 15.75 11.30 -13.06
N TRP A 707 16.58 10.82 -13.98
CA TRP A 707 16.51 11.19 -15.40
C TRP A 707 15.37 10.47 -16.12
N GLU A 708 15.12 9.20 -15.77
CA GLU A 708 13.94 8.46 -16.23
C GLU A 708 12.63 9.11 -15.75
N ALA A 709 12.60 9.65 -14.52
CA ALA A 709 11.48 10.43 -14.01
C ALA A 709 11.30 11.78 -14.76
N ILE A 710 12.39 12.44 -15.15
CA ILE A 710 12.35 13.62 -16.04
C ILE A 710 11.76 13.24 -17.39
N GLU A 711 12.27 12.19 -18.05
CA GLU A 711 11.76 11.71 -19.34
C GLU A 711 10.24 11.44 -19.26
N ASP A 712 9.79 10.69 -18.25
CA ASP A 712 8.36 10.38 -18.04
C ASP A 712 7.49 11.60 -17.71
N GLY A 713 8.01 12.52 -16.89
CA GLY A 713 7.37 13.81 -16.63
C GLY A 713 7.21 14.66 -17.90
N THR A 714 8.21 14.68 -18.79
CA THR A 714 8.15 15.47 -20.03
C THR A 714 7.12 14.95 -21.04
N ARG A 715 6.90 13.63 -21.11
CA ARG A 715 5.83 13.05 -21.95
C ARG A 715 4.44 13.30 -21.38
N LYS A 716 4.27 13.09 -20.07
CA LYS A 716 3.02 13.41 -19.37
C LYS A 716 2.65 14.88 -19.51
N LEU A 717 3.62 15.80 -19.39
CA LEU A 717 3.38 17.23 -19.60
C LEU A 717 2.83 17.53 -21.01
N ALA A 718 3.40 16.93 -22.06
CA ALA A 718 2.90 17.08 -23.43
C ALA A 718 1.46 16.56 -23.58
N ALA A 719 1.16 15.39 -23.00
CA ALA A 719 -0.17 14.78 -23.04
C ALA A 719 -1.23 15.52 -22.18
N ASP A 720 -0.87 15.94 -20.97
CA ASP A 720 -1.74 16.62 -19.99
C ASP A 720 -2.02 18.08 -20.35
N ARG A 721 -1.16 18.72 -21.13
CA ARG A 721 -1.41 20.05 -21.70
C ARG A 721 -1.94 20.00 -23.13
N ASN A 722 -1.92 18.82 -23.78
CA ASN A 722 -2.23 18.63 -25.20
C ASN A 722 -1.36 19.52 -26.13
N ILE A 723 -0.06 19.61 -25.84
CA ILE A 723 0.90 20.49 -26.53
C ILE A 723 1.99 19.70 -27.28
N THR A 724 2.65 20.40 -28.20
CA THR A 724 3.84 19.91 -28.91
C THR A 724 5.08 20.66 -28.41
N LEU A 725 6.05 19.90 -27.89
CA LEU A 725 7.33 20.41 -27.42
C LEU A 725 8.43 20.08 -28.42
N ASP A 726 9.19 21.07 -28.89
CA ASP A 726 10.50 20.82 -29.51
C ASP A 726 11.52 20.66 -28.36
N VAL A 727 12.22 19.53 -28.33
CA VAL A 727 13.08 19.11 -27.21
C VAL A 727 14.53 19.08 -27.64
N TYR A 728 15.43 19.61 -26.80
CA TYR A 728 16.88 19.54 -26.97
C TYR A 728 17.51 18.91 -25.73
N THR A 729 17.98 17.66 -25.83
CA THR A 729 18.75 17.01 -24.76
C THR A 729 20.24 17.07 -25.12
N GLY A 730 21.09 17.60 -24.25
CA GLY A 730 22.50 17.81 -24.58
C GLY A 730 23.47 17.64 -23.43
N THR A 731 24.73 17.93 -23.74
CA THR A 731 25.87 17.83 -22.83
C THR A 731 26.64 19.13 -22.78
N TYR A 732 27.27 19.42 -21.65
CA TYR A 732 28.13 20.60 -21.47
C TYR A 732 29.33 20.27 -20.57
N GLY A 733 30.46 20.93 -20.82
CA GLY A 733 31.72 20.78 -20.08
C GLY A 733 32.37 19.39 -20.18
N VAL A 734 33.56 19.26 -19.60
CA VAL A 734 34.27 17.97 -19.45
C VAL A 734 34.40 17.64 -17.96
N MET A 735 34.04 16.42 -17.57
CA MET A 735 34.05 15.97 -16.18
C MET A 735 35.48 15.92 -15.63
N ASN A 736 35.68 16.41 -14.41
CA ASN A 736 36.98 16.41 -13.73
C ASN A 736 36.97 15.49 -12.50
N LEU A 737 37.97 14.61 -12.34
CA LEU A 737 38.22 13.88 -11.08
C LEU A 737 39.55 14.33 -10.47
N ARG A 738 39.75 14.09 -9.17
CA ARG A 738 41.00 14.47 -8.49
C ARG A 738 42.07 13.40 -8.67
N ASP A 739 43.32 13.82 -8.87
CA ASP A 739 44.48 12.92 -8.90
C ASP A 739 44.97 12.54 -7.49
N SER A 740 45.97 11.67 -7.42
CA SER A 740 46.59 11.22 -6.17
C SER A 740 47.25 12.34 -5.35
N VAL A 741 47.36 13.55 -5.89
CA VAL A 741 47.84 14.77 -5.23
C VAL A 741 46.73 15.82 -5.05
N GLY A 742 45.48 15.49 -5.38
CA GLY A 742 44.28 16.31 -5.19
C GLY A 742 43.89 17.23 -6.34
N ASN A 743 44.66 17.28 -7.44
CA ASN A 743 44.42 18.20 -8.56
C ASN A 743 43.34 17.66 -9.49
N PHE A 744 42.50 18.54 -10.05
CA PHE A 744 41.51 18.14 -11.04
C PHE A 744 42.14 17.74 -12.38
N ARG A 745 41.64 16.64 -12.96
CA ARG A 745 42.04 16.07 -14.26
C ARG A 745 40.79 15.83 -15.13
N ASN A 746 40.77 16.43 -16.31
CA ASN A 746 39.68 16.30 -17.28
C ASN A 746 39.61 14.86 -17.82
N ILE A 747 38.51 14.16 -17.56
CA ILE A 747 38.34 12.76 -17.88
C ILE A 747 37.87 12.59 -19.32
N HIS A 748 38.62 11.79 -20.06
CA HIS A 748 38.34 11.41 -21.44
C HIS A 748 38.50 9.90 -21.59
N LEU A 749 37.65 9.25 -22.37
CA LEU A 749 37.76 7.84 -22.71
C LEU A 749 38.62 7.68 -23.98
N PHE A 750 39.63 6.82 -23.90
CA PHE A 750 40.52 6.47 -25.02
C PHE A 750 41.14 5.09 -24.80
N VAL A 751 41.57 4.44 -25.88
CA VAL A 751 42.41 3.24 -25.85
C VAL A 751 43.88 3.68 -25.87
N ASN A 752 44.74 2.99 -25.12
CA ASN A 752 46.18 3.25 -25.12
C ASN A 752 46.75 3.23 -26.55
N GLY A 753 47.34 4.36 -26.97
CA GLY A 753 47.88 4.56 -28.32
C GLY A 753 46.98 5.31 -29.32
N ALA A 754 45.78 5.76 -28.93
CA ALA A 754 44.91 6.58 -29.79
C ALA A 754 45.11 8.10 -29.57
N ASP A 755 45.31 8.87 -30.65
CA ASP A 755 45.59 10.31 -30.59
C ASP A 755 44.41 11.17 -30.12
N ARG A 756 43.18 10.81 -30.53
CA ARG A 756 41.94 11.54 -30.15
C ARG A 756 41.24 10.85 -28.97
N ARG A 757 40.67 11.63 -28.05
CA ARG A 757 40.03 11.15 -26.82
C ARG A 757 38.60 11.67 -26.71
N ILE A 758 37.64 10.81 -26.35
CA ILE A 758 36.23 11.18 -26.20
C ILE A 758 36.03 11.85 -24.83
N PRO A 759 35.61 13.12 -24.72
CA PRO A 759 35.39 13.77 -23.43
C PRO A 759 34.20 13.13 -22.69
N VAL A 760 34.37 12.89 -21.38
CA VAL A 760 33.23 12.55 -20.52
C VAL A 760 32.50 13.85 -20.17
N PRO A 761 31.19 13.99 -20.45
CA PRO A 761 30.50 15.25 -20.23
C PRO A 761 30.37 15.58 -18.74
N MET A 762 30.40 16.87 -18.40
CA MET A 762 30.31 17.36 -17.01
C MET A 762 28.86 17.51 -16.55
N LEU A 763 28.01 18.06 -17.43
CA LEU A 763 26.58 18.25 -17.24
C LEU A 763 25.80 17.59 -18.38
N PHE A 764 24.59 17.13 -18.06
CA PHE A 764 23.51 16.91 -19.02
C PHE A 764 22.46 18.00 -18.89
N TYR A 765 21.80 18.36 -19.98
CA TYR A 765 20.65 19.27 -19.96
C TYR A 765 19.51 18.76 -20.85
N LYS A 766 18.27 19.18 -20.55
CA LYS A 766 17.08 18.96 -21.39
C LYS A 766 16.27 20.26 -21.44
N VAL A 767 16.25 20.90 -22.62
CA VAL A 767 15.42 22.07 -22.92
C VAL A 767 14.12 21.60 -23.55
N LEU A 768 13.00 22.14 -23.09
CA LEU A 768 11.67 21.96 -23.66
C LEU A 768 11.19 23.32 -24.15
N LEU A 769 10.86 23.45 -25.43
CA LEU A 769 10.28 24.68 -25.99
C LEU A 769 8.86 24.40 -26.50
N ASN A 770 7.88 25.15 -26.01
CA ASN A 770 6.51 25.05 -26.49
C ASN A 770 6.29 25.95 -27.71
N ARG A 771 5.72 25.38 -28.78
CA ARG A 771 5.50 26.09 -30.05
C ARG A 771 4.33 27.07 -30.05
N SER A 772 3.40 26.99 -29.10
CA SER A 772 2.20 27.85 -29.09
C SER A 772 2.45 29.27 -28.55
N ASP A 773 3.45 29.42 -27.69
CA ASP A 773 3.70 30.63 -26.89
C ASP A 773 5.19 31.00 -26.80
N ASN A 774 6.09 30.15 -27.31
CA ASN A 774 7.54 30.27 -27.19
C ASN A 774 8.08 30.19 -25.73
N GLU A 775 7.26 29.75 -24.77
CA GLU A 775 7.75 29.48 -23.41
C GLU A 775 8.59 28.20 -23.36
N GLY A 776 9.48 28.11 -22.38
CA GLY A 776 10.39 26.97 -22.27
C GLY A 776 10.91 26.69 -20.87
N ILE A 777 11.32 25.43 -20.67
CA ILE A 777 11.85 24.90 -19.41
C ILE A 777 13.23 24.31 -19.70
N VAL A 778 14.23 24.68 -18.90
CA VAL A 778 15.57 24.09 -18.93
C VAL A 778 15.77 23.24 -17.68
N LEU A 779 16.12 21.97 -17.88
CA LEU A 779 16.49 21.03 -16.83
C LEU A 779 17.98 20.72 -16.95
N ILE A 780 18.73 20.70 -15.84
CA ILE A 780 20.19 20.45 -15.82
C ILE A 780 20.50 19.40 -14.74
N GLY A 781 21.42 18.49 -15.03
CA GLY A 781 21.93 17.47 -14.10
C GLY A 781 23.44 17.32 -14.20
N VAL A 782 24.10 17.11 -13.07
CA VAL A 782 25.57 16.93 -12.98
C VAL A 782 25.92 15.46 -13.19
N ASN A 783 26.89 15.16 -14.06
CA ASN A 783 27.30 13.80 -14.40
C ASN A 783 28.41 13.24 -13.48
N ASN A 784 28.94 14.05 -12.56
CA ASN A 784 29.97 13.63 -11.62
C ASN A 784 29.37 13.33 -10.23
N PRO A 785 29.23 12.06 -9.82
CA PRO A 785 28.74 11.70 -8.49
C PRO A 785 29.79 11.92 -7.38
N HIS A 786 31.02 12.29 -7.74
CA HIS A 786 32.15 12.47 -6.83
C HIS A 786 32.51 13.95 -6.55
N LEU A 787 31.76 14.91 -7.10
CA LEU A 787 31.86 16.32 -6.67
C LEU A 787 31.16 16.50 -5.33
N MET A 788 31.76 17.26 -4.43
CA MET A 788 31.08 17.80 -3.27
C MET A 788 30.18 18.97 -3.70
N PHE A 789 29.12 19.22 -2.94
CA PHE A 789 28.07 20.15 -3.34
C PHE A 789 28.60 21.56 -3.64
N ASP A 790 29.49 22.09 -2.78
CA ASP A 790 30.01 23.44 -2.91
C ASP A 790 30.82 23.64 -4.20
N GLU A 791 31.46 22.58 -4.71
CA GLU A 791 32.17 22.56 -6.00
C GLU A 791 31.20 22.68 -7.20
N ILE A 792 29.94 22.26 -7.03
CA ILE A 792 28.88 22.43 -8.04
C ILE A 792 28.44 23.90 -8.10
N MET A 793 28.39 24.59 -6.97
CA MET A 793 27.94 25.98 -6.87
C MET A 793 29.01 27.01 -7.27
N SER A 794 30.30 26.73 -7.05
CA SER A 794 31.38 27.69 -7.33
C SER A 794 31.74 27.79 -8.81
N ASP A 795 31.85 26.65 -9.51
CA ASP A 795 32.45 26.59 -10.86
C ASP A 795 31.46 26.26 -11.98
N TYR A 796 30.24 25.78 -11.68
CA TYR A 796 29.38 25.10 -12.67
C TYR A 796 27.95 25.63 -12.83
N VAL A 797 27.56 26.72 -12.15
CA VAL A 797 26.23 27.36 -12.33
C VAL A 797 26.34 28.65 -13.15
N ILE A 798 25.93 28.59 -14.42
CA ILE A 798 25.81 29.75 -15.31
C ILE A 798 24.35 29.90 -15.76
N CYS A 799 23.54 30.62 -14.98
CA CYS A 799 22.41 31.47 -15.40
C CYS A 799 21.64 32.01 -14.18
N THR A 800 21.24 33.28 -14.25
CA THR A 800 20.33 33.95 -13.29
C THR A 800 19.05 34.40 -14.00
N ASP A 801 18.00 34.66 -13.22
CA ASP A 801 16.70 35.27 -13.61
C ASP A 801 15.87 34.60 -14.73
N VAL A 802 14.94 33.74 -14.31
CA VAL A 802 13.63 33.55 -14.98
C VAL A 802 12.54 33.32 -13.91
N SER A 803 12.23 34.33 -13.09
CA SER A 803 11.31 34.20 -11.94
C SER A 803 9.82 34.42 -12.25
N ASP A 804 9.48 35.12 -13.33
CA ASP A 804 8.22 35.88 -13.37
C ASP A 804 7.09 35.28 -14.24
N SER A 805 7.33 34.25 -15.05
CA SER A 805 6.35 33.71 -16.01
C SER A 805 5.55 32.47 -15.56
N ILE A 806 6.06 31.65 -14.62
CA ILE A 806 5.43 30.36 -14.27
C ILE A 806 4.25 30.54 -13.29
N ASN A 807 3.11 31.03 -13.80
CA ASN A 807 1.85 31.18 -13.05
C ASN A 807 0.60 30.54 -13.70
N TYR A 808 0.70 29.98 -14.92
CA TYR A 808 -0.46 29.49 -15.69
C TYR A 808 -0.59 27.95 -15.83
N ILE A 809 0.18 27.17 -15.07
CA ILE A 809 0.15 25.70 -15.10
C ILE A 809 -0.33 25.12 -13.76
N ASN A 810 -1.65 24.92 -13.68
CA ASN A 810 -2.30 24.24 -12.54
C ASN A 810 -1.99 22.72 -12.60
N TRP A 811 -0.92 22.27 -11.95
CA TRP A 811 -0.72 20.86 -11.57
C TRP A 811 -1.31 20.61 -10.17
N GLN A 812 -1.75 19.38 -9.91
CA GLN A 812 -2.03 18.96 -8.53
C GLN A 812 -0.70 18.92 -7.75
N LYS A 813 -0.70 19.43 -6.51
CA LYS A 813 0.51 19.57 -5.66
C LYS A 813 0.96 18.24 -5.05
N THR A 814 1.28 17.27 -5.91
CA THR A 814 1.85 15.96 -5.57
C THR A 814 3.04 15.70 -6.48
N ASP A 815 4.18 15.38 -5.87
CA ASP A 815 5.45 14.95 -6.50
C ASP A 815 6.23 15.97 -7.37
N ILE A 816 5.92 17.27 -7.34
CA ILE A 816 6.83 18.34 -7.80
C ILE A 816 7.25 19.26 -6.64
N SER A 817 7.84 18.67 -5.60
CA SER A 817 8.54 19.37 -4.51
C SER A 817 10.00 18.91 -4.33
N ARG A 818 10.56 18.22 -5.34
CA ARG A 818 11.99 17.92 -5.49
C ARG A 818 12.57 18.50 -6.79
N GLY A 819 12.15 19.74 -7.11
CA GLY A 819 12.71 20.57 -8.17
C GLY A 819 12.74 22.02 -7.70
N TYR A 820 13.87 22.43 -7.13
CA TYR A 820 14.21 23.81 -6.72
C TYR A 820 13.10 24.65 -6.05
N SER A 821 12.78 24.32 -4.80
CA SER A 821 12.56 25.38 -3.79
C SER A 821 13.90 25.69 -3.10
N TYR A 822 14.16 26.95 -2.80
CA TYR A 822 15.39 27.40 -2.13
C TYR A 822 15.61 26.63 -0.82
N ALA A 823 16.65 25.79 -0.78
CA ALA A 823 16.97 24.95 0.37
C ALA A 823 18.44 25.14 0.78
N SER A 824 18.64 25.35 2.08
CA SER A 824 19.97 25.24 2.70
C SER A 824 20.56 23.87 2.43
N PHE A 825 21.87 23.85 2.28
CA PHE A 825 22.49 22.99 1.30
C PHE A 825 23.32 21.89 1.99
N ALA A 826 22.66 20.77 2.23
CA ALA A 826 23.12 19.76 3.18
C ALA A 826 24.12 18.75 2.58
N SER A 827 25.36 18.72 3.08
CA SER A 827 26.34 17.69 2.74
C SER A 827 26.20 16.41 3.59
N CYS A 828 25.59 16.48 4.78
CA CYS A 828 25.28 15.29 5.60
C CYS A 828 23.79 14.98 5.68
N SER A 829 23.48 13.69 5.74
CA SER A 829 22.16 13.11 5.95
C SER A 829 22.22 12.06 7.07
N ILE A 830 21.37 12.19 8.09
CA ILE A 830 21.20 11.21 9.18
C ILE A 830 19.77 10.69 9.14
N LYS A 831 19.55 9.40 8.84
CA LYS A 831 18.22 8.78 8.93
C LYS A 831 17.92 8.42 10.37
N VAL A 832 16.84 8.94 10.92
CA VAL A 832 16.38 8.54 12.27
C VAL A 832 16.05 7.04 12.30
N ASN A 833 15.55 6.49 11.19
CA ASN A 833 15.35 5.06 10.97
C ASN A 833 16.57 4.40 10.28
N GLY A 834 17.72 4.34 10.97
CA GLY A 834 18.81 3.45 10.57
C GLY A 834 20.23 3.90 10.93
N ASP A 835 20.49 5.21 11.00
CA ASP A 835 21.84 5.75 11.14
C ASP A 835 22.21 6.13 12.59
N LEU A 836 21.31 5.94 13.56
CA LEU A 836 21.54 6.23 14.99
C LEU A 836 22.15 5.02 15.72
N GLY A 837 23.29 5.20 16.37
CA GLY A 837 23.95 4.16 17.18
C GLY A 837 23.15 3.79 18.43
N GLU A 838 23.34 2.59 18.99
CA GLU A 838 22.50 2.11 20.12
C GLU A 838 23.33 1.59 21.32
N PRO A 839 23.10 2.09 22.56
CA PRO A 839 22.09 3.10 22.96
C PRO A 839 22.30 4.51 22.40
N GLN A 840 21.26 5.09 21.80
CA GLN A 840 21.37 6.37 21.08
C GLN A 840 21.54 7.62 21.97
N PRO A 841 22.36 8.62 21.55
CA PRO A 841 22.45 9.93 22.19
C PRO A 841 21.20 10.80 21.96
N LEU A 842 21.13 11.93 22.66
CA LEU A 842 20.25 13.03 22.27
C LEU A 842 20.90 13.78 21.11
N LEU A 843 20.11 14.14 20.09
CA LEU A 843 20.52 14.96 18.94
C LEU A 843 20.00 16.38 19.15
N ILE A 844 20.90 17.33 19.38
CA ILE A 844 20.60 18.68 19.88
C ILE A 844 21.18 19.72 18.91
N ARG A 845 20.45 20.81 18.66
CA ARG A 845 21.01 21.97 17.95
C ARG A 845 22.06 22.67 18.85
N PRO A 846 23.30 22.91 18.39
CA PRO A 846 24.39 23.43 19.22
C PRO A 846 24.00 24.64 20.08
N GLY A 847 24.19 24.52 21.40
CA GLY A 847 23.91 25.59 22.36
C GLY A 847 22.43 25.91 22.61
N MET A 848 21.51 25.39 21.80
CA MET A 848 20.06 25.56 21.96
C MET A 848 19.49 24.57 22.98
N SER A 849 18.23 24.75 23.40
CA SER A 849 17.48 23.75 24.18
C SER A 849 16.48 23.01 23.30
N GLU A 850 16.90 22.66 22.08
CA GLU A 850 16.05 22.11 21.01
C GLU A 850 16.67 20.88 20.34
N PHE A 851 15.83 19.92 19.94
CA PHE A 851 16.26 18.74 19.19
C PHE A 851 16.58 19.10 17.74
N PHE A 852 17.58 18.44 17.15
CA PHE A 852 17.86 18.57 15.73
C PHE A 852 16.91 17.69 14.91
N PHE A 853 15.71 18.20 14.60
CA PHE A 853 14.69 17.46 13.84
C PHE A 853 14.98 17.38 12.32
N PRO A 854 14.49 16.33 11.62
CA PRO A 854 14.35 16.30 10.16
C PRO A 854 13.59 17.50 9.59
N SER A 855 13.86 17.83 8.33
CA SER A 855 13.19 18.92 7.60
C SER A 855 11.87 18.49 6.93
N GLY A 856 11.60 17.18 6.84
CA GLY A 856 10.40 16.63 6.20
C GLY A 856 10.04 15.21 6.65
N ARG A 857 8.96 14.67 6.07
CA ARG A 857 8.32 13.40 6.50
C ARG A 857 9.14 12.12 6.26
N ASP A 858 10.26 12.19 5.55
CA ASP A 858 11.09 11.01 5.24
C ASP A 858 12.02 10.59 6.41
N GLY A 859 12.07 11.38 7.49
CA GLY A 859 12.85 11.05 8.68
C GLY A 859 14.36 11.25 8.49
N ILE A 860 14.76 12.15 7.58
CA ILE A 860 16.16 12.47 7.30
C ILE A 860 16.50 13.85 7.88
N ILE A 861 17.46 13.88 8.81
CA ILE A 861 18.10 15.14 9.24
C ILE A 861 19.13 15.52 8.18
N THR A 862 19.05 16.75 7.70
CA THR A 862 19.91 17.31 6.65
C THR A 862 20.74 18.45 7.23
N MET A 863 22.07 18.39 7.10
CA MET A 863 23.03 19.36 7.66
C MET A 863 24.05 19.83 6.62
N ASN A 864 24.43 21.11 6.63
CA ASN A 864 25.43 21.70 5.73
C ASN A 864 26.86 21.24 6.08
N GLU A 865 27.83 21.38 5.17
CA GLU A 865 29.23 21.05 5.49
C GLU A 865 29.77 21.97 6.60
N ASN A 866 30.53 21.40 7.53
CA ASN A 866 30.97 22.03 8.78
C ASN A 866 29.86 22.44 9.76
N GLU A 867 28.57 22.25 9.46
CA GLU A 867 27.49 22.45 10.43
C GLU A 867 27.65 21.46 11.58
N GLN A 868 27.50 21.94 12.82
CA GLN A 868 27.70 21.13 14.01
C GLN A 868 26.39 20.56 14.55
N ILE A 869 26.47 19.38 15.14
CA ILE A 869 25.41 18.78 15.95
C ILE A 869 25.97 18.47 17.33
N GLU A 870 25.21 18.84 18.36
CA GLU A 870 25.54 18.51 19.74
C GLU A 870 24.90 17.17 20.09
N LEU A 871 25.74 16.22 20.51
CA LEU A 871 25.33 14.88 20.91
C LEU A 871 25.51 14.72 22.42
N TYR A 872 24.50 14.21 23.13
CA TYR A 872 24.56 14.08 24.60
C TYR A 872 24.20 12.68 25.12
N CYS A 873 24.99 12.24 26.10
CA CYS A 873 24.84 10.99 26.84
C CYS A 873 24.96 11.26 28.35
N SER A 874 23.88 11.08 29.12
CA SER A 874 23.88 11.34 30.58
C SER A 874 24.90 10.49 31.37
N SER A 875 25.21 9.29 30.87
CA SER A 875 26.17 8.33 31.46
C SER A 875 27.51 8.30 30.71
N GLY A 876 27.73 9.27 29.83
CA GLY A 876 28.87 9.35 28.93
C GLY A 876 28.78 8.45 27.69
N PHE A 877 29.62 8.75 26.71
CA PHE A 877 29.75 7.98 25.47
C PHE A 877 30.49 6.65 25.70
N ASP A 878 29.98 5.61 25.04
CA ASP A 878 30.59 4.30 24.86
C ASP A 878 31.56 4.37 23.67
N SER A 879 31.07 4.87 22.53
CA SER A 879 31.84 5.31 21.37
C SER A 879 31.39 6.72 20.97
N PRO A 880 32.31 7.69 20.75
CA PRO A 880 33.74 7.64 21.01
C PRO A 880 34.03 7.52 22.52
N SER A 881 34.88 6.57 22.89
CA SER A 881 35.19 6.30 24.29
C SER A 881 35.93 7.47 24.95
N ASN A 882 35.65 7.69 26.24
CA ASN A 882 36.22 8.78 27.06
C ASN A 882 35.83 10.21 26.64
N ALA A 883 34.92 10.41 25.68
CA ALA A 883 34.47 11.73 25.21
C ALA A 883 33.56 12.51 26.18
N GLY A 884 33.57 12.18 27.48
CA GLY A 884 32.68 12.78 28.48
C GLY A 884 31.19 12.52 28.18
N ASN A 885 30.34 13.50 28.53
CA ASN A 885 28.88 13.44 28.36
C ASN A 885 28.37 14.18 27.10
N THR A 886 29.18 15.05 26.49
CA THR A 886 28.79 15.86 25.32
C THR A 886 29.84 15.76 24.23
N VAL A 887 29.41 15.49 23.01
CA VAL A 887 30.23 15.45 21.80
C VAL A 887 29.74 16.53 20.84
N MET A 888 30.67 17.37 20.38
CA MET A 888 30.43 18.34 19.29
C MET A 888 30.93 17.72 17.98
N ALA A 889 30.01 17.15 17.20
CA ALA A 889 30.31 16.51 15.94
C ALA A 889 30.08 17.50 14.79
N SER A 890 31.08 17.72 13.94
CA SER A 890 30.96 18.60 12.76
C SER A 890 30.66 17.76 11.53
N CYS A 891 29.64 18.13 10.74
CA CYS A 891 29.33 17.47 9.49
C CYS A 891 30.51 17.56 8.51
N THR A 892 30.79 16.47 7.78
CA THR A 892 31.70 16.47 6.63
C THR A 892 30.93 16.13 5.35
N THR A 893 30.66 14.84 5.08
CA THR A 893 29.91 14.43 3.88
C THR A 893 29.16 13.10 4.10
N GLY A 894 27.99 12.97 3.46
CA GLY A 894 27.15 11.77 3.43
C GLY A 894 26.58 11.42 4.81
N ASN A 895 27.29 10.56 5.53
CA ASN A 895 26.96 10.17 6.91
C ASN A 895 28.24 10.11 7.77
N GLN A 896 29.19 11.00 7.51
CA GLN A 896 30.50 11.10 8.17
C GLN A 896 30.64 12.43 8.92
N PHE A 897 31.10 12.35 10.16
CA PHE A 897 31.21 13.49 11.07
C PHE A 897 32.59 13.51 11.73
N LEU A 898 33.14 14.71 11.90
CA LEU A 898 34.44 14.95 12.54
C LEU A 898 34.25 15.25 14.03
N PHE A 899 34.98 14.52 14.88
CA PHE A 899 35.12 14.81 16.31
C PHE A 899 36.58 14.60 16.74
N ASN A 900 37.17 15.60 17.39
CA ASN A 900 38.58 15.61 17.82
C ASN A 900 39.58 15.19 16.71
N GLY A 901 39.33 15.59 15.46
CA GLY A 901 40.17 15.25 14.30
C GLY A 901 39.94 13.84 13.72
N ILE A 902 39.11 13.01 14.35
CA ILE A 902 38.77 11.65 13.90
C ILE A 902 37.41 11.68 13.19
N ARG A 903 37.30 11.00 12.04
CA ARG A 903 36.03 10.82 11.33
C ARG A 903 35.29 9.59 11.85
N TYR A 904 33.99 9.76 12.11
CA TYR A 904 33.06 8.71 12.54
C TYR A 904 31.86 8.68 11.59
N ASN A 905 31.40 7.48 11.23
CA ASN A 905 30.04 7.34 10.73
C ASN A 905 29.06 7.62 11.88
N PHE A 906 27.91 8.26 11.63
CA PHE A 906 27.04 8.70 12.72
C PHE A 906 26.52 7.54 13.62
N ILE A 907 26.41 6.31 13.08
CA ILE A 907 26.02 5.13 13.86
C ILE A 907 27.06 4.73 14.93
N GLN A 908 28.26 5.30 14.88
CA GLN A 908 29.34 5.08 15.85
C GLN A 908 29.25 6.00 17.08
N PHE A 909 28.31 6.96 17.13
CA PHE A 909 28.02 7.70 18.35
C PHE A 909 26.99 6.93 19.20
N SER A 910 27.46 6.33 20.30
CA SER A 910 26.66 5.52 21.24
C SER A 910 26.92 5.92 22.68
N CYS A 911 25.89 5.87 23.51
CA CYS A 911 25.97 6.08 24.96
C CYS A 911 26.18 4.77 25.71
N LYS A 912 26.82 4.81 26.88
CA LYS A 912 26.94 3.64 27.79
C LYS A 912 25.58 3.13 28.29
N SER A 913 24.59 4.03 28.35
CA SER A 913 23.17 3.74 28.56
C SER A 913 22.32 4.78 27.85
N TYR A 914 21.06 4.49 27.54
CA TYR A 914 20.13 5.51 27.05
C TYR A 914 20.12 6.74 27.97
N PRO A 915 20.08 7.98 27.42
CA PRO A 915 19.95 9.20 28.20
C PRO A 915 18.78 9.14 29.20
N VAL A 916 19.04 9.57 30.44
CA VAL A 916 18.04 9.62 31.51
C VAL A 916 17.08 10.78 31.26
N HIS A 917 15.82 10.45 30.98
CA HIS A 917 14.72 11.42 30.96
C HIS A 917 14.26 11.74 32.39
N VAL A 918 13.72 12.94 32.55
CA VAL A 918 13.28 13.55 33.81
C VAL A 918 11.93 14.24 33.64
N ALA A 919 11.15 14.25 34.71
CA ALA A 919 9.89 14.98 34.83
C ALA A 919 10.02 15.96 35.99
N ARG A 920 9.87 17.27 35.73
CA ARG A 920 10.06 18.31 36.76
C ARG A 920 8.98 19.39 36.71
N GLU A 921 8.53 19.82 37.87
CA GLU A 921 7.56 20.89 38.02
C GLU A 921 8.17 22.24 37.62
N SER A 922 7.40 23.07 36.89
CA SER A 922 7.83 24.40 36.46
C SER A 922 7.46 25.54 37.43
N GLY A 923 6.67 25.24 38.46
CA GLY A 923 6.02 26.21 39.34
C GLY A 923 4.80 26.92 38.74
N ALA A 924 4.62 26.89 37.42
CA ALA A 924 3.47 27.49 36.75
C ALA A 924 2.18 26.68 37.04
N ARG A 925 1.12 27.37 37.48
CA ARG A 925 -0.24 26.82 37.54
C ARG A 925 -0.81 26.70 36.13
N CYS A 926 -1.65 25.70 35.90
CA CYS A 926 -2.42 25.55 34.65
C CYS A 926 -3.94 25.60 34.89
N TYR A 927 -4.46 24.86 35.87
CA TYR A 927 -5.88 24.88 36.24
C TYR A 927 -6.09 24.31 37.64
N ASN A 928 -6.87 24.98 38.50
CA ASN A 928 -7.12 24.57 39.90
C ASN A 928 -5.83 24.20 40.67
N ASN A 929 -5.71 22.97 41.20
CA ASN A 929 -4.49 22.49 41.87
C ASN A 929 -3.48 21.85 40.90
N GLY A 930 -3.73 22.01 39.60
CA GLY A 930 -2.88 21.64 38.49
C GLY A 930 -1.68 22.56 38.29
N TYR A 931 -0.51 21.95 38.12
CA TYR A 931 0.75 22.61 37.76
C TYR A 931 1.28 22.03 36.44
N ILE A 932 2.04 22.84 35.69
CA ILE A 932 2.78 22.37 34.52
C ILE A 932 4.03 21.62 34.98
N VAL A 933 4.05 20.31 34.70
CA VAL A 933 5.22 19.43 34.78
C VAL A 933 5.82 19.32 33.39
N LYS A 934 7.13 19.56 33.25
CA LYS A 934 7.88 19.45 32.00
C LYS A 934 8.58 18.10 31.93
N HIS A 935 8.54 17.46 30.76
CA HIS A 935 9.13 16.14 30.50
C HIS A 935 10.23 16.27 29.47
N GLY A 936 11.45 15.86 29.83
CA GLY A 936 12.62 16.15 29.03
C GLY A 936 13.90 15.54 29.55
N PHE A 937 15.02 16.21 29.29
CA PHE A 937 16.36 15.78 29.69
C PHE A 937 17.13 16.96 30.30
N ASP A 938 17.79 16.75 31.43
CA ASP A 938 18.78 17.69 31.95
C ASP A 938 20.10 17.52 31.16
N VAL A 939 20.52 18.59 30.47
CA VAL A 939 21.67 18.63 29.55
C VAL A 939 22.65 19.69 30.06
N GLY A 940 23.46 19.30 31.04
CA GLY A 940 24.31 20.22 31.80
C GLY A 940 23.45 21.21 32.60
N ASN A 941 23.47 22.49 32.20
CA ASN A 941 22.62 23.55 32.77
C ASN A 941 21.33 23.82 31.97
N ARG A 942 21.16 23.22 30.79
CA ARG A 942 19.94 23.32 29.97
C ARG A 942 18.95 22.21 30.30
N PHE A 943 17.69 22.42 29.93
CA PHE A 943 16.65 21.40 29.97
C PHE A 943 16.01 21.27 28.59
N LEU A 944 16.24 20.12 27.95
CA LEU A 944 15.72 19.80 26.64
C LEU A 944 14.31 19.24 26.78
N ASN A 945 13.30 20.08 26.58
CA ASN A 945 11.89 19.73 26.75
C ASN A 945 11.36 18.87 25.60
N VAL A 946 10.47 17.93 25.90
CA VAL A 946 9.77 17.08 24.91
C VAL A 946 8.27 17.41 24.90
N TYR A 947 7.64 17.50 26.09
CA TYR A 947 6.26 17.94 26.25
C TYR A 947 5.99 18.46 27.67
N ASP A 948 4.96 19.29 27.80
CA ASP A 948 4.45 19.77 29.09
C ASP A 948 3.17 19.00 29.45
N SER A 949 2.93 18.69 30.73
CA SER A 949 1.69 18.07 31.22
C SER A 949 1.10 18.85 32.40
N CYS A 950 -0.20 19.16 32.36
CA CYS A 950 -0.95 19.80 33.43
C CYS A 950 -1.47 18.75 34.42
N HIS A 951 -0.86 18.67 35.61
CA HIS A 951 -1.13 17.63 36.62
C HIS A 951 -1.62 18.20 37.96
N ASP A 952 -2.81 17.80 38.41
CA ASP A 952 -3.40 18.12 39.71
C ASP A 952 -2.89 17.19 40.80
N LYS A 953 -2.09 17.72 41.72
CA LYS A 953 -1.46 16.97 42.83
C LYS A 953 -2.44 16.47 43.90
N VAL A 954 -3.64 17.04 43.99
CA VAL A 954 -4.63 16.70 45.02
C VAL A 954 -5.51 15.56 44.52
N ARG A 955 -5.97 15.65 43.27
CA ARG A 955 -6.81 14.64 42.61
C ARG A 955 -5.99 13.54 41.91
N GLU A 956 -4.70 13.76 41.71
CA GLU A 956 -3.81 12.93 40.88
C GLU A 956 -4.38 12.75 39.46
N GLU A 957 -4.85 13.86 38.89
CA GLU A 957 -5.56 13.96 37.60
C GLU A 957 -4.69 14.71 36.58
N ASN A 958 -4.73 14.28 35.32
CA ASN A 958 -3.96 14.86 34.23
C ASN A 958 -4.90 15.55 33.24
N TYR A 959 -4.99 16.88 33.30
CA TYR A 959 -5.95 17.65 32.52
C TYR A 959 -5.59 17.66 31.03
N TYR A 960 -4.31 17.87 30.69
CA TYR A 960 -3.79 17.75 29.33
C TYR A 960 -2.28 17.55 29.30
N SER A 961 -1.77 17.13 28.15
CA SER A 961 -0.37 17.29 27.74
C SER A 961 -0.30 18.11 26.45
N TYR A 962 0.69 18.99 26.38
CA TYR A 962 0.92 19.95 25.30
C TYR A 962 2.30 19.73 24.65
N TYR A 963 2.31 19.69 23.33
CA TYR A 963 3.49 19.55 22.46
C TYR A 963 3.11 20.03 21.05
N GLN A 964 4.06 19.96 20.11
CA GLN A 964 3.83 20.32 18.71
C GLN A 964 4.04 19.11 17.80
N LEU A 965 3.20 18.99 16.77
CA LEU A 965 3.47 18.18 15.59
C LEU A 965 4.00 19.06 14.48
N THR A 966 4.93 18.51 13.71
CA THR A 966 5.50 19.08 12.48
C THR A 966 5.40 18.04 11.37
N PRO A 967 5.66 18.40 10.09
CA PRO A 967 5.68 17.43 8.99
C PRO A 967 6.67 16.26 9.19
N ALA A 968 7.72 16.46 9.98
CA ALA A 968 8.72 15.43 10.30
C ALA A 968 8.20 14.34 11.25
N ASN A 969 7.11 14.57 11.99
CA ASN A 969 6.61 13.61 13.00
C ASN A 969 5.97 12.36 12.39
N ASP A 970 5.65 12.36 11.09
CA ASP A 970 5.27 11.15 10.32
C ASP A 970 6.48 10.22 10.06
N GLY A 971 7.69 10.77 9.99
CA GLY A 971 8.96 10.05 9.77
C GLY A 971 9.61 9.46 11.02
N TYR A 972 8.85 9.26 12.10
CA TYR A 972 9.36 8.86 13.43
C TYR A 972 10.06 7.48 13.47
N GLN A 973 10.84 7.21 14.52
CA GLN A 973 11.52 5.92 14.70
C GLN A 973 10.53 4.75 14.93
N ALA A 974 10.33 3.93 13.89
CA ALA A 974 9.44 2.79 13.93
C ALA A 974 9.99 1.67 14.82
N GLY A 975 9.12 1.04 15.62
CA GLY A 975 9.47 -0.17 16.40
C GLY A 975 10.38 0.03 17.63
N PHE A 976 10.87 1.25 17.90
CA PHE A 976 11.79 1.52 19.01
C PHE A 976 11.25 1.02 20.38
N PRO A 977 12.08 0.41 21.26
CA PRO A 977 11.64 -0.23 22.51
C PRO A 977 10.83 0.66 23.46
N ARG A 978 9.88 0.05 24.18
CA ARG A 978 9.06 0.71 25.21
C ARG A 978 9.67 0.45 26.61
N PRO A 979 9.88 1.48 27.45
CA PRO A 979 10.22 1.28 28.86
C PRO A 979 8.98 0.94 29.69
N ASN A 980 9.18 0.67 30.98
CA ASN A 980 8.09 0.61 31.97
C ASN A 980 7.60 2.02 32.31
N PHE A 981 6.35 2.15 32.75
CA PHE A 981 5.80 3.43 33.23
C PHE A 981 6.32 3.79 34.62
N ILE A 982 6.53 5.08 34.88
CA ILE A 982 7.07 5.61 36.13
C ILE A 982 6.27 6.81 36.65
N THR A 983 6.19 6.98 37.97
CA THR A 983 5.36 8.03 38.59
C THR A 983 6.05 9.38 38.70
N GLY A 984 7.38 9.45 38.53
CA GLY A 984 8.17 10.68 38.67
C GLY A 984 8.10 11.34 40.05
N GLY A 985 7.55 10.66 41.07
CA GLY A 985 7.27 11.23 42.40
C GLY A 985 5.90 11.92 42.54
N PHE A 986 5.17 12.16 41.44
CA PHE A 986 3.95 12.99 41.44
C PHE A 986 2.71 12.34 42.11
N PHE A 987 2.71 11.01 42.30
CA PHE A 987 1.55 10.23 42.76
C PHE A 987 1.65 9.76 44.22
N GLY A 988 2.17 10.61 45.12
CA GLY A 988 2.17 10.35 46.57
C GLY A 988 2.79 9.02 47.01
N GLY A 989 3.82 8.54 46.30
CA GLY A 989 4.47 7.24 46.56
C GLY A 989 3.69 5.98 46.12
N LYS A 990 2.51 6.12 45.49
CA LYS A 990 1.69 4.97 45.04
C LYS A 990 2.37 4.16 43.94
N ASN A 991 2.22 2.83 43.99
CA ASN A 991 2.46 1.96 42.83
C ASN A 991 1.27 2.05 41.86
N VAL A 992 1.20 3.15 41.10
CA VAL A 992 0.13 3.41 40.12
C VAL A 992 0.06 2.32 39.06
N ASP A 993 1.19 1.73 38.67
CA ASP A 993 1.23 0.67 37.66
C ASP A 993 0.41 -0.56 38.07
N SER A 994 0.48 -0.93 39.35
CA SER A 994 -0.31 -2.04 39.89
C SER A 994 -1.83 -1.80 39.87
N LEU A 995 -2.29 -0.55 39.89
CA LEU A 995 -3.73 -0.21 39.81
C LEU A 995 -4.31 -0.58 38.43
N TYR A 996 -3.48 -0.60 37.39
CA TYR A 996 -3.88 -1.03 36.04
C TYR A 996 -3.99 -2.55 35.88
N THR A 997 -3.72 -3.37 36.90
CA THR A 997 -4.02 -4.82 36.84
C THR A 997 -5.53 -5.06 36.92
N ARG A 998 -6.07 -6.01 36.13
CA ARG A 998 -7.53 -6.33 36.15
C ARG A 998 -8.03 -6.66 37.55
N TYR A 999 -7.21 -7.35 38.35
CA TYR A 999 -7.46 -7.66 39.75
C TYR A 999 -7.70 -6.39 40.59
N ASN A 1000 -6.77 -5.42 40.57
CA ASN A 1000 -6.94 -4.18 41.33
C ASN A 1000 -8.06 -3.30 40.77
N GLN A 1001 -8.23 -3.21 39.45
CA GLN A 1001 -9.39 -2.52 38.84
C GLN A 1001 -10.71 -3.08 39.38
N ARG A 1002 -10.88 -4.40 39.44
CA ARG A 1002 -12.07 -5.05 40.02
C ARG A 1002 -12.24 -4.77 41.49
N ASN A 1003 -11.18 -4.91 42.29
CA ASN A 1003 -11.25 -4.64 43.74
C ASN A 1003 -11.70 -3.21 44.02
N THR A 1004 -11.13 -2.23 43.32
CA THR A 1004 -11.50 -0.82 43.46
C THR A 1004 -12.91 -0.53 42.95
N ILE A 1005 -13.30 -1.04 41.79
CA ILE A 1005 -14.65 -0.86 41.22
C ILE A 1005 -15.70 -1.57 42.08
N ALA A 1006 -15.42 -2.75 42.63
CA ALA A 1006 -16.33 -3.45 43.54
C ALA A 1006 -16.61 -2.63 44.81
N GLY A 1007 -15.58 -1.96 45.36
CA GLY A 1007 -15.73 -1.03 46.48
C GLY A 1007 -16.48 0.26 46.14
N ILE A 1008 -16.52 0.67 44.87
CA ILE A 1008 -17.30 1.83 44.38
C ILE A 1008 -18.76 1.44 44.13
N LEU A 1009 -19.01 0.25 43.56
CA LEU A 1009 -20.34 -0.20 43.10
C LEU A 1009 -21.10 -1.06 44.10
N GLY A 1010 -20.48 -1.44 45.22
CA GLY A 1010 -21.07 -2.30 46.25
C GLY A 1010 -21.16 -3.79 45.88
N SER A 1011 -20.58 -4.23 44.75
CA SER A 1011 -20.58 -5.63 44.33
C SER A 1011 -19.36 -6.01 43.48
N TYR A 1012 -18.74 -7.13 43.83
CA TYR A 1012 -17.66 -7.74 43.06
C TYR A 1012 -18.17 -8.41 41.78
N ASP A 1013 -19.36 -9.02 41.81
CA ASP A 1013 -19.97 -9.65 40.62
C ASP A 1013 -20.32 -8.61 39.55
N LEU A 1014 -20.65 -7.37 39.96
CA LEU A 1014 -20.87 -6.26 39.04
C LEU A 1014 -19.54 -5.71 38.50
N ALA A 1015 -18.48 -5.68 39.32
CA ALA A 1015 -17.13 -5.34 38.86
C ALA A 1015 -16.55 -6.38 37.87
N LEU A 1016 -16.91 -7.67 38.01
CA LEU A 1016 -16.57 -8.73 37.05
C LEU A 1016 -17.27 -8.55 35.68
N GLN A 1017 -18.46 -7.98 35.66
CA GLN A 1017 -19.19 -7.66 34.42
C GLN A 1017 -18.59 -6.45 33.68
N TYR A 1018 -18.08 -5.47 34.43
CA TYR A 1018 -17.44 -4.28 33.85
C TYR A 1018 -15.94 -4.46 33.53
N ILE A 1019 -15.23 -5.37 34.20
CA ILE A 1019 -13.82 -5.72 33.92
C ILE A 1019 -13.71 -7.21 33.63
N GLU A 1020 -13.82 -7.56 32.35
CA GLU A 1020 -13.78 -8.94 31.86
C GLU A 1020 -12.40 -9.60 32.08
N GLU A 1021 -12.35 -10.94 32.06
CA GLU A 1021 -11.10 -11.69 32.33
C GLU A 1021 -10.12 -11.66 31.15
N THR A 1022 -10.62 -11.90 29.93
CA THR A 1022 -9.80 -12.29 28.78
C THR A 1022 -9.93 -11.40 27.54
N SER A 1023 -10.89 -10.48 27.50
CA SER A 1023 -11.13 -9.57 26.37
C SER A 1023 -10.44 -8.21 26.55
N ASP A 1024 -10.61 -7.29 25.59
CA ASP A 1024 -10.15 -5.90 25.68
C ASP A 1024 -11.11 -4.96 26.46
N VAL A 1025 -12.02 -5.52 27.27
CA VAL A 1025 -12.86 -4.76 28.22
C VAL A 1025 -12.16 -4.65 29.58
N TYR A 1026 -11.16 -3.77 29.63
CA TYR A 1026 -10.43 -3.32 30.81
C TYR A 1026 -9.85 -1.93 30.55
N MET A 1027 -9.46 -1.20 31.59
CA MET A 1027 -8.77 0.08 31.43
C MET A 1027 -7.25 -0.10 31.33
N SER A 1028 -6.68 0.59 30.36
CA SER A 1028 -5.28 0.61 29.95
C SER A 1028 -4.65 1.98 30.23
N ARG A 1029 -3.32 2.05 30.14
CA ARG A 1029 -2.54 3.27 30.32
C ARG A 1029 -2.62 4.11 29.03
N GLY A 1030 -3.69 4.88 28.88
CA GLY A 1030 -3.90 5.75 27.72
C GLY A 1030 -2.98 6.97 27.78
N HIS A 1031 -2.13 7.14 26.77
CA HIS A 1031 -1.24 8.30 26.68
C HIS A 1031 -2.01 9.57 26.29
N LEU A 1032 -1.53 10.73 26.72
CA LEU A 1032 -1.98 12.03 26.22
C LEU A 1032 -1.05 12.51 25.10
N ALA A 1033 0.23 12.70 25.39
CA ALA A 1033 1.27 12.79 24.37
C ALA A 1033 1.70 11.37 23.97
N ALA A 1034 1.29 10.89 22.79
CA ALA A 1034 1.46 9.50 22.40
C ALA A 1034 2.91 9.20 22.00
N LYS A 1035 3.36 7.94 22.18
CA LYS A 1035 4.73 7.52 21.81
C LYS A 1035 5.11 7.91 20.38
N ALA A 1036 4.18 7.73 19.43
CA ALA A 1036 4.41 7.97 18.01
C ALA A 1036 4.29 9.46 17.60
N ASP A 1037 3.86 10.36 18.49
CA ASP A 1037 3.84 11.80 18.24
C ASP A 1037 5.23 12.45 18.28
N PHE A 1038 6.28 11.71 18.66
CA PHE A 1038 7.66 12.19 18.72
C PHE A 1038 8.58 11.42 17.78
N ILE A 1039 9.66 12.06 17.33
CA ILE A 1039 10.50 11.53 16.24
C ILE A 1039 11.53 10.53 16.78
N PHE A 1040 12.23 10.89 17.86
CA PHE A 1040 13.33 10.09 18.41
C PHE A 1040 12.89 9.13 19.52
N GLY A 1041 13.47 7.94 19.55
CA GLY A 1041 13.26 6.91 20.56
C GLY A 1041 13.61 7.36 21.98
N ASN A 1042 14.55 8.29 22.15
CA ASN A 1042 14.76 8.92 23.46
C ASN A 1042 13.53 9.75 23.89
N GLN A 1043 12.94 10.54 22.99
CA GLN A 1043 11.65 11.21 23.25
C GLN A 1043 10.54 10.20 23.52
N HIS A 1044 10.50 9.06 22.80
CA HIS A 1044 9.55 7.96 23.04
C HIS A 1044 9.65 7.41 24.46
N ARG A 1045 10.82 7.39 25.08
CA ARG A 1045 10.98 6.92 26.47
C ARG A 1045 10.41 7.94 27.46
N ALA A 1046 10.56 9.23 27.18
CA ALA A 1046 10.02 10.31 28.00
C ALA A 1046 8.47 10.35 28.03
N THR A 1047 7.74 9.68 27.13
CA THR A 1047 6.26 9.65 27.19
C THR A 1047 5.70 8.77 28.31
N PHE A 1048 6.53 7.93 28.96
CA PHE A 1048 6.08 6.89 29.90
C PHE A 1048 5.95 7.36 31.37
N TYR A 1049 5.75 8.66 31.62
CA TYR A 1049 5.37 9.15 32.95
C TYR A 1049 3.86 9.02 33.19
N PHE A 1050 3.45 8.65 34.40
CA PHE A 1050 2.02 8.58 34.75
C PHE A 1050 1.31 9.95 34.73
N THR A 1051 2.03 11.07 34.73
CA THR A 1051 1.47 12.42 34.48
C THR A 1051 1.04 12.65 33.03
N ASN A 1052 1.48 11.78 32.11
CA ASN A 1052 1.10 11.75 30.69
C ASN A 1052 0.05 10.66 30.38
N VAL A 1053 -0.57 10.08 31.41
CA VAL A 1053 -1.42 8.90 31.29
C VAL A 1053 -2.76 9.13 32.00
N ALA A 1054 -3.86 8.64 31.43
CA ALA A 1054 -5.12 8.51 32.14
C ALA A 1054 -5.77 7.12 31.92
N PRO A 1055 -6.66 6.66 32.82
CA PRO A 1055 -7.36 5.40 32.66
C PRO A 1055 -8.23 5.37 31.39
N GLN A 1056 -7.80 4.62 30.37
CA GLN A 1056 -8.47 4.59 29.06
C GLN A 1056 -8.92 3.17 28.72
N TRP A 1057 -10.20 2.97 28.42
CA TRP A 1057 -10.70 1.64 28.04
C TRP A 1057 -9.97 1.10 26.81
N GLN A 1058 -9.46 -0.13 26.89
CA GLN A 1058 -8.57 -0.70 25.88
C GLN A 1058 -9.27 -0.80 24.50
N LYS A 1059 -10.55 -1.17 24.46
CA LYS A 1059 -11.41 -1.09 23.25
C LYS A 1059 -11.40 0.29 22.56
N PHE A 1060 -11.37 1.39 23.32
CA PHE A 1060 -11.32 2.75 22.78
C PHE A 1060 -9.90 3.15 22.35
N ASN A 1061 -8.92 2.95 23.25
CA ASN A 1061 -7.49 3.24 23.04
C ASN A 1061 -6.97 2.59 21.73
N ALA A 1062 -7.20 1.29 21.57
CA ALA A 1062 -6.64 0.52 20.46
C ALA A 1062 -7.39 0.63 19.13
N LEU A 1063 -8.51 1.37 19.05
CA LEU A 1063 -9.39 1.39 17.86
C LEU A 1063 -9.63 2.81 17.30
N ASN A 1064 -10.63 3.57 17.77
CA ASN A 1064 -10.85 4.92 17.21
C ASN A 1064 -9.82 5.93 17.72
N TRP A 1065 -9.22 5.75 18.90
CA TRP A 1065 -8.25 6.71 19.44
C TRP A 1065 -6.91 6.69 18.68
N VAL A 1066 -6.34 5.51 18.41
CA VAL A 1066 -5.13 5.41 17.58
C VAL A 1066 -5.33 5.99 16.17
N ALA A 1067 -6.55 5.91 15.61
CA ALA A 1067 -6.87 6.55 14.33
C ALA A 1067 -6.89 8.10 14.42
N VAL A 1068 -7.27 8.67 15.57
CA VAL A 1068 -7.16 10.11 15.86
C VAL A 1068 -5.69 10.52 16.00
N GLU A 1069 -4.87 9.71 16.66
CA GLU A 1069 -3.42 9.95 16.78
C GLU A 1069 -2.71 9.90 15.41
N ASP A 1070 -2.92 8.82 14.64
CA ASP A 1070 -2.32 8.65 13.30
C ASP A 1070 -2.76 9.75 12.34
N GLY A 1071 -4.08 10.02 12.26
CA GLY A 1071 -4.62 11.05 11.38
C GLY A 1071 -4.14 12.48 11.74
N SER A 1072 -3.82 12.74 13.00
CA SER A 1072 -3.21 14.01 13.42
C SER A 1072 -1.79 14.20 12.86
N ARG A 1073 -0.98 13.13 12.82
CA ARG A 1073 0.38 13.14 12.26
C ARG A 1073 0.37 13.24 10.74
N ILE A 1074 -0.50 12.45 10.10
CA ILE A 1074 -0.70 12.46 8.65
C ILE A 1074 -1.17 13.84 8.18
N LEU A 1075 -2.09 14.50 8.91
CA LEU A 1075 -2.54 15.86 8.61
C LEU A 1075 -1.39 16.88 8.58
N ALA A 1076 -0.49 16.83 9.57
CA ALA A 1076 0.67 17.74 9.64
C ALA A 1076 1.63 17.51 8.46
N ALA A 1077 1.90 16.25 8.10
CA ALA A 1077 2.78 15.89 7.00
C ALA A 1077 2.18 16.17 5.61
N ASP A 1078 0.95 15.71 5.35
CA ASP A 1078 0.30 15.82 4.03
C ASP A 1078 -0.01 17.28 3.65
N ARG A 1079 -0.23 18.17 4.64
CA ARG A 1079 -0.45 19.60 4.41
C ARG A 1079 0.80 20.47 4.61
N ASN A 1080 1.92 19.87 5.05
CA ASN A 1080 3.15 20.56 5.42
C ASN A 1080 2.93 21.72 6.43
N ILE A 1081 2.23 21.44 7.53
CA ILE A 1081 1.88 22.41 8.58
C ILE A 1081 2.37 21.97 9.96
N ASN A 1082 2.67 22.95 10.82
CA ASN A 1082 2.90 22.74 12.24
C ASN A 1082 1.59 22.89 13.02
N LEU A 1083 1.33 21.98 13.95
CA LEU A 1083 0.14 21.96 14.79
C LEU A 1083 0.55 22.03 16.27
N ASP A 1084 0.03 23.01 17.00
CA ASP A 1084 -0.05 22.89 18.45
C ASP A 1084 -1.04 21.78 18.79
N VAL A 1085 -0.65 20.86 19.67
CA VAL A 1085 -1.51 19.75 20.10
C VAL A 1085 -1.71 19.78 21.60
N TYR A 1086 -2.98 19.80 22.01
CA TYR A 1086 -3.40 19.61 23.41
C TYR A 1086 -4.23 18.34 23.47
N THR A 1087 -3.61 17.23 23.90
CA THR A 1087 -4.35 16.01 24.22
C THR A 1087 -4.69 16.00 25.70
N GLY A 1088 -5.95 15.79 26.08
CA GLY A 1088 -6.35 15.85 27.48
C GLY A 1088 -7.61 15.08 27.81
N THR A 1089 -8.09 15.27 29.04
CA THR A 1089 -9.21 14.53 29.59
C THR A 1089 -10.23 15.46 30.24
N PHE A 1090 -11.51 15.11 30.19
CA PHE A 1090 -12.59 15.92 30.78
C PHE A 1090 -13.65 15.07 31.46
N GLY A 1091 -14.14 15.55 32.61
CA GLY A 1091 -15.16 14.91 33.45
C GLY A 1091 -14.71 13.58 34.07
N THR A 1092 -15.52 13.02 34.97
CA THR A 1092 -15.30 11.68 35.53
C THR A 1092 -16.33 10.70 34.97
N ALA A 1093 -15.89 9.53 34.51
CA ALA A 1093 -16.76 8.47 34.02
C ALA A 1093 -17.54 7.83 35.17
N THR A 1094 -18.71 7.27 34.86
CA THR A 1094 -19.58 6.59 35.82
C THR A 1094 -19.94 5.18 35.36
N LEU A 1095 -20.08 4.25 36.30
CA LEU A 1095 -20.77 2.96 36.10
C LEU A 1095 -21.95 2.89 37.08
N ARG A 1096 -22.90 2.00 36.82
CA ARG A 1096 -24.08 1.85 37.69
C ARG A 1096 -23.75 0.92 38.86
N ASP A 1097 -24.20 1.29 40.06
CA ASP A 1097 -24.12 0.42 41.25
C ASP A 1097 -25.21 -0.66 41.26
N ILE A 1098 -25.22 -1.49 42.30
CA ILE A 1098 -26.26 -2.52 42.54
C ILE A 1098 -27.69 -1.98 42.64
N TYR A 1099 -27.88 -0.68 42.81
CA TYR A 1099 -29.18 0.00 42.84
C TYR A 1099 -29.48 0.76 41.54
N GLY A 1100 -28.59 0.67 40.53
CA GLY A 1100 -28.70 1.32 39.23
C GLY A 1100 -28.21 2.77 39.18
N ASN A 1101 -27.72 3.34 40.29
CA ASN A 1101 -27.29 4.74 40.36
C ASN A 1101 -25.89 4.93 39.75
N PRO A 1102 -25.63 6.03 39.02
CA PRO A 1102 -24.31 6.29 38.42
C PRO A 1102 -23.29 6.72 39.47
N GLN A 1103 -22.33 5.84 39.79
CA GLN A 1103 -21.22 6.12 40.70
C GLN A 1103 -19.95 6.56 39.94
N PRO A 1104 -19.24 7.61 40.38
CA PRO A 1104 -18.04 8.12 39.74
C PRO A 1104 -16.83 7.20 39.98
N LEU A 1105 -16.08 6.91 38.91
CA LEU A 1105 -14.96 5.96 38.93
C LEU A 1105 -13.61 6.62 39.27
N TYR A 1106 -12.85 5.94 40.13
CA TYR A 1106 -11.49 6.32 40.54
C TYR A 1106 -10.60 5.08 40.59
N PHE A 1107 -9.32 5.24 40.25
CA PHE A 1107 -8.32 4.18 40.35
C PHE A 1107 -7.72 4.05 41.75
N TYR A 1108 -7.79 5.11 42.57
CA TYR A 1108 -7.39 5.06 43.98
C TYR A 1108 -8.54 5.47 44.91
N VAL A 1109 -8.90 4.55 45.81
CA VAL A 1109 -9.97 4.68 46.81
C VAL A 1109 -9.40 4.25 48.16
N ASN A 1110 -9.42 5.15 49.14
CA ASN A 1110 -8.95 4.84 50.51
C ASN A 1110 -9.71 5.69 51.54
N GLY A 1111 -10.61 5.07 52.30
CA GLY A 1111 -11.53 5.78 53.19
C GLY A 1111 -12.41 6.77 52.41
N SER A 1112 -12.34 8.05 52.76
CA SER A 1112 -12.96 9.15 52.00
C SER A 1112 -12.13 9.63 50.79
N THR A 1113 -10.86 9.26 50.70
CA THR A 1113 -9.95 9.70 49.62
C THR A 1113 -10.37 9.09 48.27
N ARG A 1114 -10.39 9.93 47.23
CA ARG A 1114 -10.66 9.55 45.83
C ARG A 1114 -9.64 10.26 44.94
N GLN A 1115 -8.79 9.49 44.26
CA GLN A 1115 -7.71 10.00 43.41
C GLN A 1115 -7.57 9.17 42.13
N ILE A 1116 -6.91 9.74 41.12
CA ILE A 1116 -6.78 9.18 39.76
C ILE A 1116 -8.18 8.86 39.19
N PRO A 1117 -9.01 9.88 38.90
CA PRO A 1117 -10.33 9.67 38.30
C PRO A 1117 -10.22 8.98 36.94
N VAL A 1118 -11.18 8.11 36.61
CA VAL A 1118 -11.35 7.64 35.23
C VAL A 1118 -12.03 8.76 34.45
N PRO A 1119 -11.43 9.29 33.37
CA PRO A 1119 -12.00 10.43 32.67
C PRO A 1119 -13.24 10.05 31.84
N LYS A 1120 -14.18 10.98 31.72
CA LYS A 1120 -15.43 10.80 30.95
C LYS A 1120 -15.20 10.86 29.45
N LEU A 1121 -14.38 11.83 29.02
CA LEU A 1121 -13.95 12.05 27.64
C LEU A 1121 -12.42 12.15 27.59
N PHE A 1122 -11.83 11.68 26.49
CA PHE A 1122 -10.53 12.16 26.01
C PHE A 1122 -10.78 13.14 24.86
N TYR A 1123 -9.91 14.13 24.70
CA TYR A 1123 -9.94 15.08 23.59
C TYR A 1123 -8.54 15.37 23.06
N ARG A 1124 -8.44 15.78 21.80
CA ARG A 1124 -7.21 16.22 21.14
C ARG A 1124 -7.52 17.46 20.32
N ILE A 1125 -7.08 18.62 20.81
CA ILE A 1125 -7.14 19.89 20.09
C ILE A 1125 -5.96 19.93 19.13
N LEU A 1126 -6.21 20.26 17.87
CA LEU A 1126 -5.19 20.57 16.86
C LEU A 1126 -5.38 22.04 16.44
N ILE A 1127 -4.33 22.85 16.47
CA ILE A 1127 -4.37 24.27 16.05
C ILE A 1127 -3.22 24.56 15.08
N ASN A 1128 -3.57 24.98 13.86
CA ASN A 1128 -2.63 25.60 12.93
C ASN A 1128 -2.56 27.11 13.21
N LYS A 1129 -1.50 27.55 13.89
CA LYS A 1129 -1.25 28.97 14.17
C LYS A 1129 -1.09 29.83 12.90
N ALA A 1130 -0.66 29.25 11.77
CA ALA A 1130 -0.32 30.01 10.57
C ALA A 1130 -1.53 30.61 9.85
N ASP A 1131 -2.67 29.89 9.83
CA ASP A 1131 -3.92 30.36 9.23
C ASP A 1131 -5.05 30.60 10.26
N ASN A 1132 -4.77 30.35 11.54
CA ASN A 1132 -5.71 30.41 12.66
C ASN A 1132 -6.91 29.46 12.49
N SER A 1133 -6.66 28.25 11.98
CA SER A 1133 -7.62 27.14 11.98
C SER A 1133 -7.35 26.13 13.09
N GLY A 1134 -8.38 25.42 13.52
CA GLY A 1134 -8.25 24.35 14.51
C GLY A 1134 -9.50 23.48 14.63
N VAL A 1135 -9.34 22.33 15.28
CA VAL A 1135 -10.41 21.35 15.55
C VAL A 1135 -10.17 20.70 16.90
N VAL A 1136 -11.22 20.18 17.53
CA VAL A 1136 -11.11 19.25 18.66
C VAL A 1136 -11.68 17.91 18.25
N LEU A 1137 -10.87 16.86 18.32
CA LEU A 1137 -11.27 15.48 18.12
C LEU A 1137 -11.55 14.85 19.49
N ILE A 1138 -12.73 14.28 19.70
CA ILE A 1138 -13.24 13.89 21.03
C ILE A 1138 -13.66 12.43 21.02
N GLY A 1139 -13.29 11.67 22.06
CA GLY A 1139 -13.63 10.27 22.23
C GLY A 1139 -14.23 9.97 23.61
N VAL A 1140 -15.31 9.19 23.62
CA VAL A 1140 -16.07 8.79 24.81
C VAL A 1140 -15.38 7.60 25.48
N ASN A 1141 -14.88 7.81 26.70
CA ASN A 1141 -14.11 6.82 27.44
C ASN A 1141 -15.00 5.96 28.36
N ASN A 1142 -16.03 5.34 27.78
CA ASN A 1142 -16.84 4.34 28.48
C ASN A 1142 -17.59 3.45 27.45
N PRO A 1143 -17.20 2.17 27.27
CA PRO A 1143 -17.83 1.27 26.32
C PRO A 1143 -19.17 0.68 26.80
N HIS A 1144 -19.61 0.99 28.02
CA HIS A 1144 -20.82 0.44 28.64
C HIS A 1144 -22.04 1.37 28.54
N LEU A 1145 -21.95 2.46 27.76
CA LEU A 1145 -23.03 3.43 27.59
C LEU A 1145 -23.96 3.07 26.43
N THR A 1146 -25.24 3.41 26.58
CA THR A 1146 -26.18 3.51 25.47
C THR A 1146 -25.92 4.76 24.62
N LEU A 1147 -26.37 4.74 23.36
CA LEU A 1147 -26.32 5.93 22.49
C LEU A 1147 -27.17 7.09 23.03
N GLU A 1148 -28.20 6.81 23.84
CA GLU A 1148 -29.04 7.82 24.49
C GLU A 1148 -28.28 8.53 25.62
N GLU A 1149 -27.61 7.77 26.50
CA GLU A 1149 -26.73 8.34 27.54
C GLU A 1149 -25.60 9.16 26.92
N ILE A 1150 -25.01 8.68 25.81
CA ILE A 1150 -23.99 9.44 25.07
C ILE A 1150 -24.55 10.77 24.56
N LYS A 1151 -25.65 10.74 23.81
CA LYS A 1151 -26.27 11.95 23.22
C LYS A 1151 -26.75 12.95 24.28
N LYS A 1152 -27.22 12.47 25.43
CA LYS A 1152 -27.72 13.29 26.53
C LYS A 1152 -26.61 13.90 27.38
N ASP A 1153 -25.62 13.09 27.77
CA ASP A 1153 -24.69 13.45 28.85
C ASP A 1153 -23.21 13.55 28.41
N TYR A 1154 -22.84 13.14 27.18
CA TYR A 1154 -21.43 13.08 26.73
C TYR A 1154 -21.10 13.95 25.50
N ILE A 1155 -22.10 14.48 24.79
CA ILE A 1155 -21.89 15.47 23.72
C ILE A 1155 -21.87 16.86 24.35
N ILE A 1156 -20.70 17.53 24.37
CA ILE A 1156 -20.50 18.81 25.10
C ILE A 1156 -20.41 20.04 24.18
N CYS A 1157 -20.43 19.84 22.87
CA CYS A 1157 -20.28 20.88 21.85
C CYS A 1157 -20.83 20.38 20.50
N THR A 1158 -20.97 21.29 19.53
CA THR A 1158 -21.59 21.02 18.22
C THR A 1158 -20.74 20.06 17.39
N ASP A 1159 -21.28 18.90 17.01
CA ASP A 1159 -20.56 17.91 16.19
C ASP A 1159 -20.36 18.39 14.74
N VAL A 1160 -19.09 18.57 14.35
CA VAL A 1160 -18.63 18.92 13.00
C VAL A 1160 -17.84 17.78 12.34
N SER A 1161 -17.80 16.59 12.93
CA SER A 1161 -17.01 15.44 12.43
C SER A 1161 -17.36 14.97 11.02
N SER A 1162 -18.57 15.27 10.53
CA SER A 1162 -18.97 15.04 9.13
C SER A 1162 -18.13 15.81 8.09
N GLN A 1163 -17.43 16.86 8.53
CA GLN A 1163 -16.52 17.66 7.69
C GLN A 1163 -15.08 17.09 7.72
N ILE A 1164 -14.73 16.29 8.74
CA ILE A 1164 -13.36 15.85 9.03
C ILE A 1164 -13.06 14.54 8.29
N ASN A 1165 -12.37 14.63 7.15
CA ASN A 1165 -12.13 13.48 6.26
C ASN A 1165 -10.76 12.79 6.42
N TYR A 1166 -9.82 13.41 7.13
CA TYR A 1166 -8.44 12.90 7.30
C TYR A 1166 -8.25 11.95 8.51
N ILE A 1167 -9.33 11.69 9.28
CA ILE A 1167 -9.31 10.72 10.39
C ILE A 1167 -10.04 9.43 9.96
N ASN A 1168 -9.32 8.30 9.91
CA ASN A 1168 -9.84 7.00 9.51
C ASN A 1168 -10.54 6.24 10.67
N TRP A 1169 -11.55 6.88 11.28
CA TRP A 1169 -12.32 6.35 12.40
C TRP A 1169 -13.71 5.81 12.00
N GLN A 1170 -14.25 4.89 12.81
CA GLN A 1170 -15.69 4.55 12.78
C GLN A 1170 -16.38 5.33 13.91
N LYS A 1171 -16.54 6.64 13.71
CA LYS A 1171 -16.83 7.58 14.80
C LYS A 1171 -18.04 7.19 15.66
N ASP A 1172 -19.15 6.77 15.05
CA ASP A 1172 -20.39 6.46 15.77
C ASP A 1172 -20.42 5.04 16.38
N ASN A 1173 -19.36 4.24 16.24
CA ASN A 1173 -19.27 2.88 16.77
C ASN A 1173 -18.82 2.88 18.24
N ILE A 1174 -19.77 2.68 19.17
CA ILE A 1174 -19.55 2.69 20.62
C ILE A 1174 -18.49 1.66 21.06
N GLU A 1175 -18.47 0.47 20.47
CA GLU A 1175 -17.49 -0.58 20.83
C GLU A 1175 -16.05 -0.24 20.43
N ARG A 1176 -15.87 0.71 19.51
CA ARG A 1176 -14.56 1.24 19.12
C ARG A 1176 -14.20 2.53 19.87
N GLY A 1177 -15.07 2.96 20.78
CA GLY A 1177 -15.10 4.28 21.43
C GLY A 1177 -15.84 5.28 20.56
N TYR A 1178 -17.07 5.64 20.95
CA TYR A 1178 -17.86 6.67 20.27
C TYR A 1178 -17.06 7.98 20.21
N SER A 1179 -16.96 8.59 19.04
CA SER A 1179 -16.11 9.74 18.76
C SER A 1179 -16.84 10.79 17.92
N TYR A 1180 -16.49 12.06 18.11
CA TYR A 1180 -17.05 13.21 17.42
C TYR A 1180 -16.00 14.34 17.32
N ALA A 1181 -16.32 15.45 16.67
CA ALA A 1181 -15.41 16.59 16.56
C ALA A 1181 -16.12 17.92 16.80
N CYS A 1182 -15.43 18.91 17.33
CA CYS A 1182 -15.98 20.25 17.59
C CYS A 1182 -15.05 21.35 17.05
N THR A 1183 -15.60 22.55 16.86
CA THR A 1183 -14.77 23.76 16.73
C THR A 1183 -14.11 24.08 18.07
N VAL A 1184 -12.89 24.61 18.05
CA VAL A 1184 -12.12 24.94 19.28
C VAL A 1184 -12.92 25.87 20.19
N ASN A 1185 -13.50 26.92 19.63
CA ASN A 1185 -14.21 27.96 20.39
C ASN A 1185 -15.53 27.47 21.01
N ASP A 1186 -16.13 26.39 20.50
CA ASP A 1186 -17.33 25.79 21.11
C ASP A 1186 -16.95 24.82 22.25
N PHE A 1187 -15.89 24.04 22.05
CA PHE A 1187 -15.36 23.11 23.04
C PHE A 1187 -14.84 23.79 24.33
N VAL A 1188 -14.06 24.87 24.22
CA VAL A 1188 -13.48 25.54 25.42
C VAL A 1188 -14.51 26.22 26.31
N LYS A 1189 -15.75 26.43 25.85
CA LYS A 1189 -16.87 26.86 26.70
C LYS A 1189 -17.25 25.78 27.73
N ALA A 1190 -17.12 24.52 27.34
CA ALA A 1190 -17.45 23.36 28.18
C ALA A 1190 -16.22 22.85 28.97
N VAL A 1191 -15.01 23.06 28.46
CA VAL A 1191 -13.76 22.54 29.03
C VAL A 1191 -12.84 23.70 29.44
N PRO A 1192 -13.05 24.30 30.63
CA PRO A 1192 -12.39 25.55 31.04
C PRO A 1192 -10.91 25.40 31.43
N HIS A 1193 -10.37 24.18 31.44
CA HIS A 1193 -8.96 23.93 31.78
C HIS A 1193 -8.00 24.01 30.58
N VAL A 1194 -8.49 24.41 29.39
CA VAL A 1194 -7.64 24.79 28.24
C VAL A 1194 -8.10 26.12 27.67
N SER A 1195 -7.19 27.09 27.62
CA SER A 1195 -7.45 28.48 27.22
C SER A 1195 -6.89 28.78 25.82
N VAL A 1196 -7.47 28.14 24.79
CA VAL A 1196 -7.08 28.27 23.38
C VAL A 1196 -8.27 28.61 22.48
N SER A 1197 -8.00 29.18 21.30
CA SER A 1197 -9.02 29.57 20.31
C SER A 1197 -8.52 29.35 18.88
N ALA A 1198 -9.46 29.19 17.94
CA ALA A 1198 -9.18 29.18 16.51
C ALA A 1198 -10.30 29.90 15.74
N SER A 1199 -9.98 30.70 14.72
CA SER A 1199 -11.00 31.44 13.95
C SER A 1199 -11.70 30.61 12.86
N LYS A 1200 -11.09 29.52 12.42
CA LYS A 1200 -11.59 28.60 11.38
C LYS A 1200 -11.62 27.16 11.88
N LEU A 1201 -12.45 26.31 11.27
CA LEU A 1201 -12.36 24.86 11.44
C LEU A 1201 -11.18 24.32 10.61
N LEU A 1202 -10.40 23.39 11.19
CA LEU A 1202 -9.35 22.65 10.48
C LEU A 1202 -9.97 21.43 9.77
N VAL A 1203 -10.55 21.70 8.59
CA VAL A 1203 -11.21 20.75 7.67
C VAL A 1203 -10.22 20.15 6.70
#